data_AF-A0A8H6I0G1-F1
#
_entry.id   AF-A0A8H6I0G1-F1
#
_cell.length_a   1.000
_cell.length_b   1.000
_cell.length_c   1.000
_cell.angle_alpha   90.00
_cell.angle_beta   90.00
_cell.angle_gamma   90.00
#
_symmetry.space_group_name_H-M   'P 1'
#
loop_
_entity.id
_entity.type
_entity.pdbx_description
1 polymer ?
#
loop_
_entity_poly.entity_id
_entity_poly.type
_entity_poly.pdbx_seq_one_letter_code
_entity_poly.pdbx_strand_id
1 'polypeptide(L)'
;MPTTTRNPLALKAERCVAEGRRYKVTNQATPLRALAEFLSREDRTSYFESILDALDPRLVPEYPPTSWSPKASWNTIEDGMQALKDLVLVFRAVAEAADIPVIETFGKAIIRTLIDRWVGVMAWMRRVLVYASRTSAESGEVGLTVVTQFSASLMLMVTGSGEDPFRLEIVSMTCTADLILLLLCQVDPQTQRHYDLAPDQTPFLPPTLCTIIQLLHIYLEYSVGAEAMQLRLRSTKASTRRMAIRFFIRRIEEIVAHSFKSNLAAAAKSYLYLVVSVSILVHDRALWHTFDLEDFIFKYTAALCTLTKKAETLKFADTRFWANVSAAIIVLVKDFLIKLSPNPSAHVSKLVEGGLLQCVAICTTHQQDSEADLDLKSDGNALDALFLLYPFMYLSKVYFAADARGDSNLWRDNHVTRAEAQREGICVMIDQALNRSHHVYTDGKNRTISLCSNLKHSPTSEGHTFDNYRDALKTCAGCHAVTYCSQECQKEDWDALHSKECQGLAVRYREQKGDKSWISVSTRIDQVRLLESCLNKEMPPLPQVLAQIAEKQKKTPSEATEWPHIYRPDSFLCVFDFVGAANFHRSYSLNAYTACVWSSSARGLWAPRLHQYVLDMEANWDEIVLVEGLFRFNAEKIMFTLLKMRYDPDGPEGARYTVLSSFCRNAATDITRSIDTLKCSKWLDE
;
A
#
# COMPACT_ATOMS: atom_id res chain seq x y z
N MET A 1 -33.61 -40.43 16.74
CA MET A 1 -32.80 -39.32 17.29
C MET A 1 -32.18 -39.77 18.60
N PRO A 2 -30.86 -39.81 18.74
CA PRO A 2 -30.24 -40.02 20.04
C PRO A 2 -30.47 -38.76 20.89
N THR A 3 -30.86 -38.95 22.15
CA THR A 3 -30.91 -37.89 23.15
C THR A 3 -29.52 -37.27 23.29
N THR A 4 -29.33 -36.02 22.88
CA THR A 4 -28.11 -35.27 23.11
C THR A 4 -27.88 -35.16 24.62
N THR A 5 -26.95 -35.95 25.14
CA THR A 5 -26.45 -35.80 26.51
C THR A 5 -25.89 -34.38 26.65
N ARG A 6 -26.55 -33.55 27.46
CA ARG A 6 -26.08 -32.18 27.75
C ARG A 6 -24.63 -32.23 28.22
N ASN A 7 -23.82 -31.29 27.74
CA ASN A 7 -22.42 -31.15 28.13
C ASN A 7 -22.32 -31.13 29.68
N PRO A 8 -21.59 -32.07 30.31
CA PRO A 8 -21.40 -32.12 31.76
C PRO A 8 -20.86 -30.80 32.33
N LEU A 9 -20.03 -30.05 31.58
CA LEU A 9 -19.55 -28.72 31.96
C LEU A 9 -20.68 -27.69 32.02
N ALA A 10 -21.57 -27.67 31.03
CA ALA A 10 -22.69 -26.74 31.01
C ALA A 10 -23.63 -27.02 32.18
N LEU A 11 -23.93 -28.30 32.45
CA LEU A 11 -24.70 -28.72 33.62
C LEU A 11 -23.98 -28.38 34.93
N LYS A 12 -22.65 -28.49 34.99
CA LYS A 12 -21.86 -28.18 36.19
C LYS A 12 -21.75 -26.67 36.40
N ALA A 13 -21.63 -25.87 35.34
CA ALA A 13 -21.67 -24.41 35.38
C ALA A 13 -23.06 -23.91 35.79
N GLU A 14 -24.14 -24.46 35.22
CA GLU A 14 -25.52 -24.18 35.62
C GLU A 14 -25.75 -24.55 37.10
N ARG A 15 -25.23 -25.70 37.56
CA ARG A 15 -25.25 -26.07 38.97
C ARG A 15 -24.41 -25.14 39.83
N CYS A 16 -23.24 -24.70 39.40
CA CYS A 16 -22.41 -23.75 40.13
C CYS A 16 -23.08 -22.38 40.23
N VAL A 17 -23.79 -21.91 39.20
CA VAL A 17 -24.63 -20.69 39.24
C VAL A 17 -25.82 -20.88 40.20
N ALA A 18 -26.44 -22.06 40.20
CA ALA A 18 -27.53 -22.40 41.12
C ALA A 18 -27.07 -22.53 42.59
N GLU A 19 -25.90 -23.12 42.83
CA GLU A 19 -25.24 -23.28 44.13
C GLU A 19 -24.62 -21.97 44.62
N GLY A 20 -24.17 -21.12 43.70
CA GLY A 20 -23.68 -19.76 43.94
C GLY A 20 -24.72 -18.86 44.60
N ARG A 21 -26.02 -19.18 44.52
CA ARG A 21 -27.07 -18.51 45.33
C ARG A 21 -26.89 -18.68 46.85
N ARG A 22 -26.04 -19.60 47.32
CA ARG A 22 -25.70 -19.76 48.75
C ARG A 22 -24.48 -18.96 49.19
N TYR A 23 -23.70 -18.42 48.26
CA TYR A 23 -22.54 -17.58 48.56
C TYR A 23 -22.85 -16.15 48.11
N LYS A 24 -22.30 -15.13 48.77
CA LYS A 24 -22.48 -13.72 48.37
C LYS A 24 -21.72 -13.42 47.06
N VAL A 25 -22.09 -14.09 45.98
CA VAL A 25 -21.78 -13.65 44.63
C VAL A 25 -22.56 -12.36 44.45
N THR A 26 -21.89 -11.27 44.13
CA THR A 26 -22.56 -10.02 43.75
C THR A 26 -23.58 -10.34 42.66
N ASN A 27 -24.79 -9.79 42.73
CA ASN A 27 -25.96 -10.14 41.90
C ASN A 27 -25.79 -9.92 40.37
N GLN A 28 -24.57 -9.79 39.86
CA GLN A 28 -24.23 -9.46 38.48
C GLN A 28 -23.19 -10.39 37.83
N ALA A 29 -22.72 -11.47 38.48
CA ALA A 29 -21.75 -12.36 37.86
C ALA A 29 -22.36 -13.17 36.69
N THR A 30 -21.72 -13.11 35.52
CA THR A 30 -22.11 -13.90 34.36
C THR A 30 -21.76 -15.39 34.56
N PRO A 31 -22.42 -16.34 33.86
CA PRO A 31 -22.11 -17.76 33.95
C PRO A 31 -20.63 -18.09 33.65
N LEU A 32 -20.02 -17.36 32.73
CA LEU A 32 -18.61 -17.51 32.36
C LEU A 32 -17.68 -17.07 33.49
N ARG A 33 -18.00 -15.96 34.16
CA ARG A 33 -17.25 -15.51 35.35
C ARG A 33 -17.36 -16.50 36.51
N ALA A 34 -18.56 -17.04 36.76
CA ALA A 34 -18.77 -18.08 37.77
C ALA A 34 -17.97 -19.37 37.46
N LEU A 35 -17.88 -19.77 36.18
CA LEU A 35 -17.07 -20.90 35.76
C LEU A 35 -15.58 -20.64 36.00
N ALA A 36 -15.07 -19.45 35.70
CA ALA A 36 -13.67 -19.11 35.93
C ALA A 36 -13.30 -19.09 37.42
N GLU A 37 -14.17 -18.55 38.27
CA GLU A 37 -14.01 -18.63 39.72
C GLU A 37 -14.00 -20.08 40.22
N PHE A 38 -14.88 -20.93 39.67
CA PHE A 38 -14.92 -22.34 40.03
C PHE A 38 -13.64 -23.09 39.62
N LEU A 39 -13.12 -22.84 38.42
CA LEU A 39 -11.90 -23.48 37.94
C LEU A 39 -10.65 -23.03 38.71
N SER A 40 -10.62 -21.77 39.16
CA SER A 40 -9.46 -21.19 39.87
C SER A 40 -9.38 -21.52 41.36
N ARG A 41 -10.50 -21.82 42.04
CA ARG A 41 -10.55 -22.02 43.50
C ARG A 41 -9.86 -23.27 44.04
N GLU A 42 -9.51 -24.23 43.17
CA GLU A 42 -9.05 -25.56 43.62
C GLU A 42 -7.78 -26.06 42.91
N ASP A 43 -7.01 -25.18 42.25
CA ASP A 43 -5.87 -25.58 41.39
C ASP A 43 -6.24 -26.77 40.48
N ARG A 44 -7.47 -26.72 39.92
CA ARG A 44 -8.04 -27.78 39.09
C ARG A 44 -7.48 -27.74 37.68
N THR A 45 -6.18 -27.55 37.57
CA THR A 45 -5.40 -27.80 36.35
C THR A 45 -5.65 -29.22 35.84
N SER A 46 -5.92 -30.19 36.72
CA SER A 46 -6.32 -31.56 36.36
C SER A 46 -7.53 -31.65 35.42
N TYR A 47 -8.51 -30.76 35.55
CA TYR A 47 -9.65 -30.73 34.62
C TYR A 47 -9.19 -30.26 33.23
N PHE A 48 -8.38 -29.21 33.20
CA PHE A 48 -7.78 -28.69 31.97
C PHE A 48 -6.84 -29.73 31.32
N GLU A 49 -6.03 -30.43 32.10
CA GLU A 49 -5.20 -31.56 31.66
C GLU A 49 -6.03 -32.68 31.05
N SER A 50 -7.18 -33.03 31.65
CA SER A 50 -8.07 -34.04 31.07
C SER A 50 -8.62 -33.66 29.69
N ILE A 51 -8.87 -32.36 29.46
CA ILE A 51 -9.23 -31.84 28.14
C ILE A 51 -8.05 -32.01 27.17
N LEU A 52 -6.83 -31.67 27.60
CA LEU A 52 -5.63 -31.80 26.77
C LEU A 52 -5.20 -33.25 26.50
N ASP A 53 -5.54 -34.19 27.39
CA ASP A 53 -5.33 -35.62 27.21
C ASP A 53 -6.29 -36.19 26.15
N ALA A 54 -7.53 -35.72 26.10
CA ALA A 54 -8.44 -36.02 25.00
C ALA A 54 -7.95 -35.47 23.65
N LEU A 55 -7.04 -34.48 23.68
CA LEU A 55 -6.39 -33.88 22.51
C LEU A 55 -4.96 -34.38 22.28
N ASP A 56 -4.63 -35.59 22.76
CA ASP A 56 -3.35 -36.22 22.46
C ASP A 56 -3.18 -36.45 20.95
N PRO A 57 -2.06 -36.04 20.32
CA PRO A 57 -1.83 -36.21 18.90
C PRO A 57 -1.87 -37.67 18.44
N ARG A 58 -1.60 -38.64 19.33
CA ARG A 58 -1.67 -40.08 19.05
C ARG A 58 -3.10 -40.58 18.84
N LEU A 59 -4.09 -39.82 19.33
CA LEU A 59 -5.51 -40.12 19.16
C LEU A 59 -6.07 -39.53 17.85
N VAL A 60 -5.32 -38.68 17.15
CA VAL A 60 -5.73 -38.10 15.86
C VAL A 60 -5.83 -39.22 14.81
N PRO A 61 -7.02 -39.48 14.23
CA PRO A 61 -7.17 -40.56 13.26
C PRO A 61 -6.32 -40.33 11.99
N GLU A 62 -5.69 -41.36 11.42
CA GLU A 62 -4.88 -41.27 10.19
C GLU A 62 -5.72 -40.91 8.94
N TYR A 63 -5.09 -40.26 7.95
CA TYR A 63 -5.74 -39.83 6.70
C TYR A 63 -4.93 -40.17 5.44
N PRO A 64 -5.56 -40.63 4.33
CA PRO A 64 -6.95 -41.06 4.19
C PRO A 64 -7.20 -42.36 4.98
N PRO A 65 -8.43 -42.62 5.46
CA PRO A 65 -8.72 -43.89 6.12
C PRO A 65 -8.54 -45.01 5.10
N THR A 66 -7.49 -45.79 5.24
CA THR A 66 -7.15 -46.89 4.32
C THR A 66 -8.04 -48.12 4.53
N SER A 67 -8.79 -48.21 5.64
CA SER A 67 -9.51 -49.45 6.01
C SER A 67 -10.65 -49.32 7.05
N TRP A 68 -11.18 -48.13 7.34
CA TRP A 68 -11.96 -47.93 8.58
C TRP A 68 -13.48 -48.13 8.43
N SER A 69 -14.10 -48.71 9.47
CA SER A 69 -15.56 -48.62 9.65
C SER A 69 -15.91 -47.15 9.96
N PRO A 70 -16.83 -46.50 9.22
CA PRO A 70 -17.11 -45.06 9.35
C PRO A 70 -17.53 -44.60 10.75
N LYS A 71 -18.02 -45.51 11.60
CA LYS A 71 -18.58 -45.19 12.92
C LYS A 71 -17.52 -44.98 14.01
N ALA A 72 -16.48 -45.81 14.06
CA ALA A 72 -15.46 -45.72 15.12
C ALA A 72 -14.63 -44.43 15.00
N SER A 73 -14.30 -44.01 13.76
CA SER A 73 -13.64 -42.73 13.51
C SER A 73 -14.51 -41.53 13.87
N TRP A 74 -15.84 -41.66 13.72
CA TRP A 74 -16.75 -40.56 14.04
C TRP A 74 -16.75 -40.24 15.52
N ASN A 75 -16.86 -41.25 16.39
CA ASN A 75 -16.87 -41.06 17.84
C ASN A 75 -15.58 -40.37 18.31
N THR A 76 -14.42 -40.81 17.82
CA THR A 76 -13.13 -40.19 18.16
C THR A 76 -13.03 -38.74 17.70
N ILE A 77 -13.59 -38.40 16.53
CA ILE A 77 -13.66 -37.01 16.05
C ILE A 77 -14.62 -36.19 16.90
N GLU A 78 -15.77 -36.75 17.28
CA GLU A 78 -16.77 -36.09 18.13
C GLU A 78 -16.21 -35.80 19.53
N ASP A 79 -15.49 -36.76 20.12
CA ASP A 79 -14.79 -36.60 21.40
C ASP A 79 -13.73 -35.49 21.32
N GLY A 80 -12.90 -35.48 20.28
CA GLY A 80 -11.92 -34.42 20.04
C GLY A 80 -12.57 -33.05 19.82
N MET A 81 -13.68 -32.99 19.08
CA MET A 81 -14.45 -31.76 18.89
C MET A 81 -15.04 -31.26 20.21
N GLN A 82 -15.52 -32.15 21.05
CA GLN A 82 -16.07 -31.81 22.37
C GLN A 82 -14.97 -31.28 23.29
N ALA A 83 -13.81 -31.93 23.34
CA ALA A 83 -12.65 -31.45 24.10
C ALA A 83 -12.20 -30.05 23.64
N LEU A 84 -12.16 -29.80 22.33
CA LEU A 84 -11.84 -28.46 21.83
C LEU A 84 -12.92 -27.41 22.18
N LYS A 85 -14.22 -27.77 22.22
CA LYS A 85 -15.29 -26.88 22.70
C LYS A 85 -15.14 -26.55 24.18
N ASP A 86 -14.76 -27.53 24.99
CA ASP A 86 -14.53 -27.34 26.42
C ASP A 86 -13.31 -26.45 26.65
N LEU A 87 -12.25 -26.63 25.85
CA LEU A 87 -11.09 -25.73 25.82
C LEU A 87 -11.48 -24.28 25.51
N VAL A 88 -12.32 -24.08 24.49
CA VAL A 88 -12.88 -22.76 24.12
C VAL A 88 -13.63 -22.13 25.30
N LEU A 89 -14.47 -22.92 25.97
CA LEU A 89 -15.28 -22.46 27.10
C LEU A 89 -14.40 -22.01 28.28
N VAL A 90 -13.34 -22.77 28.58
CA VAL A 90 -12.36 -22.41 29.64
C VAL A 90 -11.69 -21.08 29.32
N PHE A 91 -11.20 -20.86 28.10
CA PHE A 91 -10.54 -19.60 27.75
C PHE A 91 -11.48 -18.40 27.78
N ARG A 92 -12.73 -18.56 27.33
CA ARG A 92 -13.74 -17.50 27.42
C ARG A 92 -14.05 -17.14 28.87
N ALA A 93 -14.20 -18.14 29.73
CA ALA A 93 -14.43 -17.94 31.15
C ALA A 93 -13.29 -17.14 31.79
N VAL A 94 -12.04 -17.56 31.55
CA VAL A 94 -10.85 -16.88 32.09
C VAL A 94 -10.74 -15.44 31.57
N ALA A 95 -10.96 -15.22 30.27
CA ALA A 95 -10.88 -13.89 29.68
C ALA A 95 -11.93 -12.92 30.25
N GLU A 96 -13.15 -13.38 30.49
CA GLU A 96 -14.24 -12.56 31.02
C GLU A 96 -14.06 -12.19 32.51
N ALA A 97 -13.23 -12.95 33.22
CA ALA A 97 -12.94 -12.74 34.63
C ALA A 97 -11.46 -12.37 34.89
N ALA A 98 -10.77 -11.86 33.86
CA ALA A 98 -9.36 -11.50 33.91
C ALA A 98 -9.06 -10.34 34.89
N ASP A 99 -10.08 -9.58 35.29
CA ASP A 99 -9.99 -8.54 36.31
C ASP A 99 -9.80 -9.09 37.74
N ILE A 100 -9.99 -10.40 37.94
CA ILE A 100 -9.79 -11.07 39.24
C ILE A 100 -8.36 -11.64 39.29
N PRO A 101 -7.47 -11.18 40.20
CA PRO A 101 -6.06 -11.59 40.23
C PRO A 101 -5.81 -13.10 40.33
N VAL A 102 -6.67 -13.82 41.08
CA VAL A 102 -6.60 -15.29 41.21
C VAL A 102 -6.87 -15.98 39.87
N ILE A 103 -7.81 -15.44 39.08
CA ILE A 103 -8.14 -15.98 37.75
C ILE A 103 -7.08 -15.61 36.73
N GLU A 104 -6.48 -14.42 36.82
CA GLU A 104 -5.33 -14.06 35.99
C GLU A 104 -4.16 -15.04 36.22
N THR A 105 -3.88 -15.36 37.49
CA THR A 105 -2.84 -16.34 37.87
C THR A 105 -3.17 -17.74 37.34
N PHE A 106 -4.42 -18.18 37.50
CA PHE A 106 -4.91 -19.44 36.92
C PHE A 106 -4.79 -19.44 35.39
N GLY A 107 -5.13 -18.32 34.74
CA GLY A 107 -4.99 -18.09 33.31
C GLY A 107 -3.55 -18.31 32.82
N LYS A 108 -2.56 -17.75 33.53
CA LYS A 108 -1.14 -17.96 33.22
C LYS A 108 -0.73 -19.42 33.39
N ALA A 109 -1.22 -20.10 34.43
CA ALA A 109 -0.95 -21.52 34.66
C ALA A 109 -1.50 -22.41 33.53
N ILE A 110 -2.74 -22.19 33.09
CA ILE A 110 -3.32 -23.00 32.00
C ILE A 110 -2.63 -22.72 30.66
N ILE A 111 -2.22 -21.49 30.37
CA ILE A 111 -1.49 -21.18 29.12
C ILE A 111 -0.14 -21.90 29.12
N ARG A 112 0.56 -21.94 30.26
CA ARG A 112 1.81 -22.69 30.41
C ARG A 112 1.61 -24.18 30.12
N THR A 113 0.60 -24.82 30.70
CA THR A 113 0.28 -26.23 30.41
C THR A 113 -0.14 -26.44 28.96
N LEU A 114 -0.83 -25.46 28.36
CA LEU A 114 -1.26 -25.55 26.96
C LEU A 114 -0.09 -25.57 25.99
N ILE A 115 0.97 -24.79 26.23
CA ILE A 115 2.15 -24.72 25.35
C ILE A 115 2.75 -26.10 25.11
N ASP A 116 2.94 -26.87 26.18
CA ASP A 116 3.52 -28.21 26.14
C ASP A 116 2.67 -29.18 25.28
N ARG A 117 1.38 -28.88 25.11
CA ARG A 117 0.41 -29.70 24.38
C ARG A 117 -0.09 -29.04 23.09
N TRP A 118 0.44 -27.86 22.73
CA TRP A 118 -0.11 -27.02 21.66
C TRP A 118 -0.05 -27.71 20.30
N VAL A 119 1.04 -28.41 20.00
CA VAL A 119 1.18 -29.18 18.75
C VAL A 119 0.07 -30.23 18.61
N GLY A 120 -0.31 -30.89 19.72
CA GLY A 120 -1.42 -31.85 19.75
C GLY A 120 -2.77 -31.19 19.47
N VAL A 121 -3.02 -30.07 20.16
CA VAL A 121 -4.24 -29.26 19.97
C VAL A 121 -4.34 -28.79 18.50
N MET A 122 -3.24 -28.29 17.90
CA MET A 122 -3.20 -27.87 16.50
C MET A 122 -3.44 -29.04 15.52
N ALA A 123 -2.89 -30.22 15.80
CA ALA A 123 -3.11 -31.41 14.98
C ALA A 123 -4.60 -31.81 14.95
N TRP A 124 -5.25 -31.78 16.12
CA TRP A 124 -6.69 -32.00 16.24
C TRP A 124 -7.51 -30.92 15.52
N MET A 125 -7.18 -29.65 15.71
CA MET A 125 -7.88 -28.55 15.02
C MET A 125 -7.77 -28.69 13.50
N ARG A 126 -6.58 -28.95 12.97
CA ARG A 126 -6.36 -29.23 11.54
C ARG A 126 -7.21 -30.41 11.06
N ARG A 127 -7.26 -31.49 11.85
CA ARG A 127 -8.02 -32.69 11.51
C ARG A 127 -9.51 -32.39 11.40
N VAL A 128 -10.05 -31.69 12.37
CA VAL A 128 -11.46 -31.28 12.42
C VAL A 128 -11.80 -30.36 11.25
N LEU A 129 -10.92 -29.41 10.88
CA LEU A 129 -11.14 -28.54 9.71
C LEU A 129 -11.15 -29.31 8.39
N VAL A 130 -10.20 -30.22 8.18
CA VAL A 130 -10.16 -31.07 6.97
C VAL A 130 -11.39 -31.97 6.91
N TYR A 131 -11.90 -32.39 8.05
CA TYR A 131 -13.10 -33.21 8.14
C TYR A 131 -14.36 -32.41 7.82
N ALA A 132 -14.52 -31.25 8.46
CA ALA A 132 -15.64 -30.32 8.27
C ALA A 132 -15.83 -29.91 6.80
N SER A 133 -14.73 -29.72 6.06
CA SER A 133 -14.77 -29.38 4.63
C SER A 133 -15.17 -30.53 3.70
N ARG A 134 -15.34 -31.75 4.20
CA ARG A 134 -15.59 -32.95 3.38
C ARG A 134 -16.91 -33.66 3.66
N THR A 135 -17.48 -33.47 4.84
CA THR A 135 -18.72 -34.14 5.20
C THR A 135 -19.94 -33.41 4.62
N SER A 136 -20.99 -34.18 4.32
CA SER A 136 -22.17 -33.73 3.55
C SER A 136 -22.96 -32.60 4.23
N ALA A 137 -23.90 -32.02 3.48
CA ALA A 137 -24.71 -30.86 3.85
C ALA A 137 -25.32 -30.86 5.25
N GLU A 138 -25.78 -32.02 5.75
CA GLU A 138 -26.39 -32.15 7.08
C GLU A 138 -25.38 -32.00 8.23
N SER A 139 -24.10 -32.25 7.97
CA SER A 139 -23.00 -32.15 8.94
C SER A 139 -22.13 -30.90 8.77
N GLY A 140 -22.32 -30.16 7.66
CA GLY A 140 -21.57 -28.95 7.35
C GLY A 140 -21.79 -27.83 8.38
N GLU A 141 -22.98 -27.76 8.97
CA GLU A 141 -23.30 -26.79 10.04
C GLU A 141 -22.49 -27.03 11.32
N VAL A 142 -22.26 -28.31 11.67
CA VAL A 142 -21.42 -28.68 12.81
C VAL A 142 -19.96 -28.30 12.54
N GLY A 143 -19.48 -28.56 11.32
CA GLY A 143 -18.14 -28.16 10.88
C GLY A 143 -17.91 -26.65 10.98
N LEU A 144 -18.86 -25.86 10.46
CA LEU A 144 -18.79 -24.40 10.48
C LEU A 144 -18.81 -23.82 11.89
N THR A 145 -19.72 -24.29 12.74
CA THR A 145 -19.82 -23.87 14.15
C THR A 145 -18.49 -24.05 14.87
N VAL A 146 -17.83 -25.15 14.58
CA VAL A 146 -16.57 -25.56 15.20
C VAL A 146 -15.42 -24.70 14.67
N VAL A 147 -15.37 -24.40 13.36
CA VAL A 147 -14.43 -23.43 12.78
C VAL A 147 -14.56 -22.03 13.44
N THR A 148 -15.80 -21.57 13.64
CA THR A 148 -16.09 -20.25 14.27
C THR A 148 -15.66 -20.21 15.71
N GLN A 149 -16.03 -21.23 16.50
CA GLN A 149 -15.64 -21.31 17.91
C GLN A 149 -14.12 -21.37 18.07
N PHE A 150 -13.41 -22.07 17.18
CA PHE A 150 -11.95 -22.13 17.24
C PHE A 150 -11.28 -20.84 16.80
N SER A 151 -11.77 -20.18 15.76
CA SER A 151 -11.23 -18.89 15.35
C SER A 151 -11.36 -17.88 16.49
N ALA A 152 -12.49 -17.88 17.21
CA ALA A 152 -12.70 -17.04 18.39
C ALA A 152 -11.76 -17.41 19.56
N SER A 153 -11.53 -18.70 19.83
CA SER A 153 -10.60 -19.09 20.89
C SER A 153 -9.15 -18.81 20.58
N LEU A 154 -8.72 -19.07 19.35
CA LEU A 154 -7.37 -18.72 18.93
C LEU A 154 -7.18 -17.20 19.01
N MET A 155 -8.21 -16.41 18.69
CA MET A 155 -8.18 -14.97 18.87
C MET A 155 -7.95 -14.57 20.34
N LEU A 156 -8.61 -15.22 21.31
CA LEU A 156 -8.37 -14.97 22.74
C LEU A 156 -6.93 -15.31 23.17
N MET A 157 -6.33 -16.33 22.55
CA MET A 157 -4.95 -16.75 22.84
C MET A 157 -3.91 -15.80 22.26
N VAL A 158 -4.17 -15.26 21.06
CA VAL A 158 -3.26 -14.35 20.36
C VAL A 158 -3.38 -12.92 20.91
N THR A 159 -4.59 -12.50 21.30
CA THR A 159 -4.84 -11.16 21.86
C THR A 159 -4.06 -10.98 23.17
N GLY A 160 -3.33 -9.87 23.31
CA GLY A 160 -2.52 -9.57 24.49
C GLY A 160 -1.16 -10.29 24.54
N SER A 161 -0.74 -10.97 23.47
CA SER A 161 0.53 -11.71 23.46
C SER A 161 1.79 -10.84 23.61
N GLY A 162 1.69 -9.53 23.39
CA GLY A 162 2.79 -8.59 23.62
C GLY A 162 3.20 -8.45 25.10
N GLU A 163 2.34 -8.83 26.03
CA GLU A 163 2.58 -8.70 27.48
C GLU A 163 2.87 -10.04 28.17
N ASP A 164 2.57 -11.16 27.49
CA ASP A 164 2.65 -12.51 28.05
C ASP A 164 3.60 -13.39 27.22
N PRO A 165 4.78 -13.78 27.74
CA PRO A 165 5.77 -14.57 27.00
C PRO A 165 5.24 -15.94 26.58
N PHE A 166 4.29 -16.51 27.33
CA PHE A 166 3.70 -17.81 27.02
C PHE A 166 2.77 -17.70 25.79
N ARG A 167 1.96 -16.64 25.71
CA ARG A 167 1.15 -16.39 24.49
C ARG A 167 2.04 -16.11 23.29
N LEU A 168 3.14 -15.38 23.49
CA LEU A 168 4.11 -15.09 22.44
C LEU A 168 4.74 -16.39 21.89
N GLU A 169 5.03 -17.35 22.76
CA GLU A 169 5.51 -18.67 22.36
C GLU A 169 4.49 -19.38 21.46
N ILE A 170 3.20 -19.42 21.85
CA ILE A 170 2.12 -19.98 21.03
C ILE A 170 2.03 -19.29 19.66
N VAL A 171 2.11 -17.96 19.63
CA VAL A 171 2.09 -17.16 18.39
C VAL A 171 3.31 -17.46 17.51
N SER A 172 4.47 -17.74 18.09
CA SER A 172 5.71 -18.04 17.36
C SER A 172 5.72 -19.41 16.68
N MET A 173 4.87 -20.36 17.14
CA MET A 173 4.90 -21.73 16.63
C MET A 173 4.35 -21.83 15.21
N THR A 174 5.09 -22.51 14.33
CA THR A 174 4.71 -22.66 12.91
C THR A 174 3.37 -23.38 12.71
N CYS A 175 2.97 -24.24 13.65
CA CYS A 175 1.67 -24.91 13.60
C CYS A 175 0.50 -23.92 13.78
N THR A 176 0.70 -22.81 14.49
CA THR A 176 -0.28 -21.72 14.62
C THR A 176 -0.46 -21.01 13.28
N ALA A 177 0.64 -20.62 12.62
CA ALA A 177 0.61 -20.05 11.28
C ALA A 177 -0.06 -20.99 10.25
N ASP A 178 0.27 -22.28 10.31
CA ASP A 178 -0.34 -23.31 9.46
C ASP A 178 -1.85 -23.40 9.63
N LEU A 179 -2.33 -23.36 10.88
CA LEU A 179 -3.76 -23.39 11.17
C LEU A 179 -4.46 -22.14 10.63
N ILE A 180 -3.89 -20.96 10.83
CA ILE A 180 -4.45 -19.70 10.31
C ILE A 180 -4.50 -19.71 8.78
N LEU A 181 -3.45 -20.18 8.10
CA LEU A 181 -3.46 -20.35 6.65
C LEU A 181 -4.52 -21.35 6.21
N LEU A 182 -4.67 -22.47 6.93
CA LEU A 182 -5.68 -23.46 6.61
C LEU A 182 -7.09 -22.88 6.76
N LEU A 183 -7.37 -22.13 7.83
CA LEU A 183 -8.62 -21.41 8.05
C LEU A 183 -8.92 -20.44 6.90
N LEU A 184 -7.92 -19.65 6.49
CA LEU A 184 -8.05 -18.75 5.35
C LEU A 184 -8.37 -19.50 4.04
N CYS A 185 -7.86 -20.71 3.86
CA CYS A 185 -8.11 -21.52 2.66
C CYS A 185 -9.42 -22.31 2.72
N GLN A 186 -10.19 -22.27 3.82
CA GLN A 186 -11.43 -23.05 3.90
C GLN A 186 -12.53 -22.45 3.02
N VAL A 187 -13.12 -23.32 2.18
CA VAL A 187 -14.20 -23.02 1.26
C VAL A 187 -15.34 -23.99 1.54
N ASP A 188 -16.57 -23.47 1.58
CA ASP A 188 -17.79 -24.26 1.64
C ASP A 188 -17.96 -25.07 0.35
N PRO A 189 -18.00 -26.42 0.43
CA PRO A 189 -18.17 -27.27 -0.74
C PRO A 189 -19.44 -27.00 -1.56
N GLN A 190 -20.51 -26.51 -0.93
CA GLN A 190 -21.79 -26.26 -1.61
C GLN A 190 -21.78 -24.94 -2.36
N THR A 191 -21.44 -23.86 -1.66
CA THR A 191 -21.46 -22.52 -2.25
C THR A 191 -20.19 -22.20 -3.05
N GLN A 192 -19.13 -23.00 -2.87
CA GLN A 192 -17.77 -22.73 -3.36
C GLN A 192 -17.22 -21.39 -2.86
N ARG A 193 -17.74 -20.84 -1.76
CA ARG A 193 -17.32 -19.57 -1.15
C ARG A 193 -16.43 -19.84 0.05
N HIS A 194 -15.53 -18.92 0.37
CA HIS A 194 -14.84 -18.98 1.65
C HIS A 194 -15.85 -18.93 2.77
N TYR A 195 -15.57 -19.67 3.84
CA TYR A 195 -16.36 -19.52 5.04
C TYR A 195 -16.22 -18.09 5.57
N ASP A 196 -17.31 -17.35 5.44
CA ASP A 196 -17.49 -16.10 6.14
C ASP A 196 -18.11 -16.43 7.49
N LEU A 197 -17.29 -16.32 8.55
CA LEU A 197 -17.74 -16.59 9.91
C LEU A 197 -18.41 -15.35 10.50
N ALA A 198 -19.30 -14.74 9.72
CA ALA A 198 -20.30 -13.83 10.25
C ALA A 198 -21.39 -14.72 10.86
N PRO A 199 -21.59 -14.75 12.20
CA PRO A 199 -22.75 -15.39 12.80
C PRO A 199 -24.04 -14.75 12.29
N ASP A 200 -24.52 -15.23 11.15
CA ASP A 200 -25.76 -14.76 10.51
C ASP A 200 -27.02 -15.10 11.32
N GLN A 201 -26.90 -15.81 12.45
CA GLN A 201 -28.05 -16.32 13.20
C GLN A 201 -27.91 -16.34 14.72
N THR A 202 -26.96 -15.61 15.32
CA THR A 202 -27.07 -15.33 16.76
C THR A 202 -27.83 -14.02 16.94
N PRO A 203 -29.12 -14.03 17.31
CA PRO A 203 -29.96 -12.81 17.43
C PRO A 203 -29.48 -11.80 18.49
N PHE A 204 -28.34 -12.05 19.13
CA PHE A 204 -27.76 -11.24 20.20
C PHE A 204 -26.45 -10.55 19.83
N LEU A 205 -25.92 -10.74 18.61
CA LEU A 205 -24.66 -10.11 18.20
C LEU A 205 -24.87 -9.23 16.94
N PRO A 206 -24.42 -7.96 16.95
CA PRO A 206 -24.50 -7.06 15.80
C PRO A 206 -23.75 -7.63 14.58
N PRO A 207 -24.04 -7.20 13.34
CA PRO A 207 -23.39 -7.68 12.12
C PRO A 207 -21.87 -7.73 12.32
N THR A 208 -21.36 -8.95 12.34
CA THR A 208 -20.06 -9.29 12.92
C THR A 208 -18.98 -9.31 11.87
N LEU A 209 -17.76 -9.01 12.30
CA LEU A 209 -16.56 -9.09 11.48
C LEU A 209 -16.25 -10.55 11.15
N CYS A 210 -15.60 -10.78 10.00
CA CYS A 210 -15.11 -12.10 9.66
C CYS A 210 -14.04 -12.52 10.69
N THR A 211 -14.39 -13.44 11.59
CA THR A 211 -13.54 -13.85 12.72
C THR A 211 -12.17 -14.36 12.27
N ILE A 212 -12.09 -15.05 11.12
CA ILE A 212 -10.82 -15.56 10.56
C ILE A 212 -9.89 -14.39 10.18
N ILE A 213 -10.43 -13.34 9.56
CA ILE A 213 -9.65 -12.19 9.11
C ILE A 213 -9.20 -11.35 10.31
N GLN A 214 -10.08 -11.17 11.30
CA GLN A 214 -9.71 -10.51 12.54
C GLN A 214 -8.61 -11.27 13.28
N LEU A 215 -8.70 -12.60 13.36
CA LEU A 215 -7.67 -13.44 13.94
C LEU A 215 -6.33 -13.29 13.19
N LEU A 216 -6.35 -13.36 11.86
CA LEU A 216 -5.17 -13.13 11.03
C LEU A 216 -4.54 -11.78 11.33
N HIS A 217 -5.35 -10.73 11.39
CA HIS A 217 -4.88 -9.38 11.64
C HIS A 217 -4.20 -9.26 13.00
N ILE A 218 -4.87 -9.67 14.08
CA ILE A 218 -4.32 -9.66 15.44
C ILE A 218 -3.02 -10.48 15.50
N TYR A 219 -2.98 -11.65 14.83
CA TYR A 219 -1.79 -12.48 14.78
C TYR A 219 -0.61 -11.79 14.09
N LEU A 220 -0.85 -11.03 13.03
CA LEU A 220 0.18 -10.32 12.29
C LEU A 220 0.57 -8.97 12.90
N GLU A 221 -0.28 -8.36 13.74
CA GLU A 221 0.08 -7.15 14.48
C GLU A 221 1.28 -7.38 15.42
N TYR A 222 1.47 -8.61 15.90
CA TYR A 222 2.66 -9.01 16.64
C TYR A 222 3.79 -9.38 15.68
N SER A 223 4.97 -8.78 15.87
CA SER A 223 6.16 -9.03 15.04
C SER A 223 6.51 -10.51 14.94
N VAL A 224 6.44 -11.24 16.05
CA VAL A 224 6.71 -12.68 16.11
C VAL A 224 5.72 -13.49 15.27
N GLY A 225 4.43 -13.13 15.30
CA GLY A 225 3.42 -13.77 14.47
C GLY A 225 3.62 -13.47 12.98
N ALA A 226 3.94 -12.21 12.65
CA ALA A 226 4.30 -11.80 11.29
C ALA A 226 5.50 -12.59 10.75
N GLU A 227 6.59 -12.67 11.51
CA GLU A 227 7.79 -13.43 11.14
C GLU A 227 7.49 -14.92 10.95
N ALA A 228 6.73 -15.52 11.87
CA ALA A 228 6.33 -16.92 11.76
C ALA A 228 5.48 -17.18 10.50
N MET A 229 4.54 -16.30 10.16
CA MET A 229 3.73 -16.42 8.94
C MET A 229 4.58 -16.24 7.68
N GLN A 230 5.46 -15.24 7.66
CA GLN A 230 6.34 -14.98 6.52
C GLN A 230 7.30 -16.15 6.29
N LEU A 231 7.95 -16.65 7.34
CA LEU A 231 8.81 -17.83 7.28
C LEU A 231 8.03 -19.05 6.78
N ARG A 232 6.79 -19.21 7.24
CA ARG A 232 5.94 -20.32 6.80
C ARG A 232 5.64 -20.22 5.31
N LEU A 233 5.16 -19.07 4.83
CA LEU A 233 4.87 -18.88 3.40
C LEU A 233 6.12 -19.07 2.53
N ARG A 234 7.30 -18.63 3.01
CA ARG A 234 8.57 -18.81 2.30
C ARG A 234 9.01 -20.27 2.21
N SER A 235 8.90 -21.02 3.31
CA SER A 235 9.31 -22.42 3.37
C SER A 235 8.38 -23.37 2.62
N THR A 236 7.13 -22.96 2.33
CA THR A 236 6.22 -23.75 1.50
C THR A 236 6.63 -23.78 0.02
N LYS A 237 6.22 -24.85 -0.68
CA LYS A 237 6.42 -24.99 -2.14
C LYS A 237 5.82 -23.78 -2.87
N ALA A 238 6.46 -23.33 -3.95
CA ALA A 238 6.03 -22.14 -4.69
C ALA A 238 4.56 -22.24 -5.17
N SER A 239 4.11 -23.42 -5.60
CA SER A 239 2.70 -23.65 -5.98
C SER A 239 1.74 -23.49 -4.81
N THR A 240 2.08 -24.04 -3.64
CA THR A 240 1.30 -23.89 -2.40
C THR A 240 1.29 -22.45 -1.92
N ARG A 241 2.43 -21.75 -1.96
CA ARG A 241 2.52 -20.32 -1.62
C ARG A 241 1.63 -19.47 -2.53
N ARG A 242 1.70 -19.68 -3.85
CA ARG A 242 0.83 -18.97 -4.82
C ARG A 242 -0.65 -19.27 -4.57
N MET A 243 -0.99 -20.53 -4.26
CA MET A 243 -2.36 -20.90 -3.92
C MET A 243 -2.84 -20.17 -2.65
N ALA A 244 -2.04 -20.14 -1.59
CA ALA A 244 -2.36 -19.40 -0.37
C ALA A 244 -2.60 -17.91 -0.67
N ILE A 245 -1.72 -17.28 -1.44
CA ILE A 245 -1.84 -15.87 -1.87
C ILE A 245 -3.13 -15.62 -2.67
N ARG A 246 -3.50 -16.53 -3.58
CA ARG A 246 -4.77 -16.43 -4.31
C ARG A 246 -5.97 -16.47 -3.37
N PHE A 247 -5.91 -17.19 -2.26
CA PHE A 247 -6.98 -17.18 -1.26
C PHE A 247 -7.09 -15.86 -0.50
N PHE A 248 -5.98 -15.17 -0.20
CA PHE A 248 -6.04 -13.80 0.33
C PHE A 248 -6.79 -12.87 -0.63
N ILE A 249 -6.43 -12.92 -1.92
CA ILE A 249 -7.04 -12.11 -2.96
C ILE A 249 -8.52 -12.46 -3.14
N ARG A 250 -8.84 -13.73 -3.31
CA ARG A 250 -10.22 -14.17 -3.53
C ARG A 250 -11.13 -13.84 -2.34
N ARG A 251 -10.62 -13.91 -1.11
CA ARG A 251 -11.39 -13.48 0.07
C ARG A 251 -11.81 -12.02 -0.01
N ILE A 252 -10.94 -11.12 -0.47
CA ILE A 252 -11.30 -9.70 -0.54
C ILE A 252 -12.41 -9.44 -1.55
N GLU A 253 -12.38 -10.15 -2.68
CA GLU A 253 -13.41 -10.09 -3.71
C GLU A 253 -14.75 -10.62 -3.18
N GLU A 254 -14.73 -11.74 -2.43
CA GLU A 254 -15.93 -12.36 -1.86
C GLU A 254 -16.57 -11.52 -0.73
N ILE A 255 -15.77 -10.92 0.16
CA ILE A 255 -16.26 -9.99 1.21
C ILE A 255 -17.09 -8.87 0.57
N VAL A 256 -16.59 -8.31 -0.53
CA VAL A 256 -17.27 -7.21 -1.22
C VAL A 256 -18.48 -7.70 -1.99
N ALA A 257 -18.36 -8.79 -2.75
CA ALA A 257 -19.44 -9.36 -3.53
C ALA A 257 -20.67 -9.70 -2.67
N HIS A 258 -20.46 -10.20 -1.45
CA HIS A 258 -21.52 -10.66 -0.55
C HIS A 258 -21.88 -9.68 0.56
N SER A 259 -21.37 -8.44 0.50
CA SER A 259 -21.85 -7.38 1.38
C SER A 259 -23.31 -6.99 1.04
N PHE A 260 -24.06 -6.51 2.01
CA PHE A 260 -25.41 -5.97 1.88
C PHE A 260 -25.52 -4.79 2.84
N LYS A 261 -26.57 -3.97 2.69
CA LYS A 261 -26.75 -2.77 3.51
C LYS A 261 -26.59 -3.02 5.02
N SER A 262 -27.04 -4.18 5.51
CA SER A 262 -26.97 -4.57 6.92
C SER A 262 -25.55 -4.90 7.43
N ASN A 263 -24.62 -5.32 6.56
CA ASN A 263 -23.27 -5.75 6.96
C ASN A 263 -22.13 -4.96 6.28
N LEU A 264 -22.44 -3.90 5.52
CA LEU A 264 -21.44 -3.08 4.83
C LEU A 264 -20.31 -2.59 5.76
N ALA A 265 -20.65 -2.11 6.96
CA ALA A 265 -19.66 -1.65 7.94
C ALA A 265 -18.70 -2.78 8.37
N ALA A 266 -19.22 -3.98 8.60
CA ALA A 266 -18.41 -5.14 8.94
C ALA A 266 -17.55 -5.62 7.76
N ALA A 267 -18.09 -5.55 6.54
CA ALA A 267 -17.35 -5.85 5.31
C ALA A 267 -16.18 -4.87 5.10
N ALA A 268 -16.39 -3.56 5.30
CA ALA A 268 -15.32 -2.56 5.18
C ALA A 268 -14.21 -2.76 6.23
N LYS A 269 -14.57 -3.08 7.47
CA LYS A 269 -13.58 -3.35 8.51
C LYS A 269 -12.82 -4.67 8.28
N SER A 270 -13.50 -5.71 7.80
CA SER A 270 -12.85 -6.96 7.39
C SER A 270 -11.93 -6.75 6.19
N TYR A 271 -12.35 -5.95 5.20
CA TYR A 271 -11.51 -5.51 4.10
C TYR A 271 -10.24 -4.83 4.62
N LEU A 272 -10.38 -3.83 5.49
CA LEU A 272 -9.25 -3.10 6.08
C LEU A 272 -8.26 -4.04 6.78
N TYR A 273 -8.76 -4.92 7.66
CA TYR A 273 -7.93 -5.89 8.37
C TYR A 273 -7.15 -6.81 7.42
N LEU A 274 -7.76 -7.23 6.31
CA LEU A 274 -7.08 -8.06 5.32
C LEU A 274 -6.02 -7.27 4.55
N VAL A 275 -6.27 -6.01 4.21
CA VAL A 275 -5.28 -5.14 3.55
C VAL A 275 -4.09 -4.85 4.46
N VAL A 276 -4.32 -4.51 5.73
CA VAL A 276 -3.27 -4.31 6.74
C VAL A 276 -2.47 -5.59 6.96
N SER A 277 -3.15 -6.73 7.08
CA SER A 277 -2.49 -8.03 7.19
C SER A 277 -1.55 -8.30 6.01
N VAL A 278 -2.01 -8.03 4.79
CA VAL A 278 -1.18 -8.21 3.59
C VAL A 278 -0.05 -7.19 3.54
N SER A 279 -0.22 -5.96 4.02
CA SER A 279 0.87 -4.98 4.10
C SER A 279 1.99 -5.51 4.98
N ILE A 280 1.68 -6.08 6.14
CA ILE A 280 2.64 -6.72 7.02
C ILE A 280 3.36 -7.89 6.30
N LEU A 281 2.63 -8.76 5.60
CA LEU A 281 3.23 -9.90 4.90
C LEU A 281 4.17 -9.49 3.75
N VAL A 282 3.82 -8.47 2.98
CA VAL A 282 4.60 -8.04 1.81
C VAL A 282 5.78 -7.12 2.17
N HIS A 283 6.05 -6.88 3.47
CA HIS A 283 7.35 -6.37 3.91
C HIS A 283 8.49 -7.33 3.52
N ASP A 284 8.21 -8.64 3.46
CA ASP A 284 9.14 -9.60 2.86
C ASP A 284 9.11 -9.49 1.32
N ARG A 285 10.26 -9.15 0.72
CA ARG A 285 10.39 -8.91 -0.72
C ARG A 285 10.06 -10.13 -1.60
N ALA A 286 10.29 -11.35 -1.10
CA ALA A 286 9.97 -12.56 -1.87
C ALA A 286 8.46 -12.82 -1.88
N LEU A 287 7.78 -12.51 -0.77
CA LEU A 287 6.32 -12.51 -0.73
C LEU A 287 5.73 -11.40 -1.58
N TRP A 288 6.25 -10.16 -1.52
CA TRP A 288 5.84 -9.07 -2.41
C TRP A 288 5.80 -9.52 -3.88
N HIS A 289 6.89 -10.11 -4.38
CA HIS A 289 6.94 -10.58 -5.76
C HIS A 289 5.86 -11.64 -6.04
N THR A 290 5.62 -12.55 -5.10
CA THR A 290 4.61 -13.60 -5.31
C THR A 290 3.19 -13.01 -5.33
N PHE A 291 2.91 -11.99 -4.50
CA PHE A 291 1.66 -11.24 -4.52
C PHE A 291 1.50 -10.43 -5.81
N ASP A 292 2.56 -9.74 -6.27
CA ASP A 292 2.52 -8.92 -7.49
C ASP A 292 2.28 -9.76 -8.75
N LEU A 293 2.78 -11.01 -8.80
CA LEU A 293 2.46 -11.97 -9.86
C LEU A 293 0.97 -12.35 -9.94
N GLU A 294 0.19 -12.07 -8.89
CA GLU A 294 -1.25 -12.33 -8.84
C GLU A 294 -2.08 -11.03 -8.95
N ASP A 295 -1.42 -9.90 -9.29
CA ASP A 295 -2.00 -8.56 -9.46
C ASP A 295 -2.81 -8.07 -8.26
N PHE A 296 -2.33 -8.37 -7.05
CA PHE A 296 -3.07 -8.09 -5.82
C PHE A 296 -3.41 -6.60 -5.64
N ILE A 297 -2.53 -5.67 -6.03
CA ILE A 297 -2.78 -4.22 -5.90
C ILE A 297 -4.02 -3.82 -6.70
N PHE A 298 -4.10 -4.21 -7.97
CA PHE A 298 -5.25 -3.93 -8.83
C PHE A 298 -6.52 -4.56 -8.24
N LYS A 299 -6.48 -5.85 -7.88
CA LYS A 299 -7.66 -6.59 -7.40
C LYS A 299 -8.19 -6.05 -6.07
N TYR A 300 -7.29 -5.68 -5.16
CA TYR A 300 -7.67 -5.08 -3.88
C TYR A 300 -8.39 -3.76 -4.14
N THR A 301 -7.77 -2.86 -4.90
CA THR A 301 -8.38 -1.57 -5.23
C THR A 301 -9.71 -1.71 -5.99
N ALA A 302 -9.81 -2.66 -6.92
CA ALA A 302 -11.05 -2.96 -7.64
C ALA A 302 -12.18 -3.43 -6.70
N ALA A 303 -11.85 -4.30 -5.74
CA ALA A 303 -12.78 -4.71 -4.70
C ALA A 303 -13.20 -3.52 -3.82
N LEU A 304 -12.27 -2.66 -3.39
CA LEU A 304 -12.60 -1.45 -2.64
C LEU A 304 -13.53 -0.51 -3.43
N CYS A 305 -13.26 -0.33 -4.72
CA CYS A 305 -14.09 0.48 -5.62
C CYS A 305 -15.52 -0.07 -5.75
N THR A 306 -15.66 -1.40 -5.80
CA THR A 306 -16.97 -2.03 -5.81
C THR A 306 -17.69 -1.83 -4.47
N LEU A 307 -16.98 -1.93 -3.35
CA LEU A 307 -17.54 -1.71 -2.01
C LEU A 307 -18.03 -0.27 -1.82
N THR A 308 -17.23 0.72 -2.24
CA THR A 308 -17.58 2.14 -2.12
C THR A 308 -18.77 2.52 -3.00
N LYS A 309 -18.79 2.10 -4.27
CA LYS A 309 -19.95 2.29 -5.17
C LYS A 309 -21.23 1.67 -4.64
N LYS A 310 -21.12 0.48 -4.04
CA LYS A 310 -22.27 -0.22 -3.46
C LYS A 310 -22.84 0.56 -2.26
N ALA A 311 -21.97 1.08 -1.39
CA ALA A 311 -22.38 1.93 -0.28
C ALA A 311 -23.01 3.25 -0.74
N GLU A 312 -22.44 3.90 -1.76
CA GLU A 312 -22.97 5.11 -2.38
C GLU A 312 -24.36 4.87 -2.98
N THR A 313 -24.52 3.80 -3.77
CA THR A 313 -25.80 3.40 -4.39
C THR A 313 -26.87 3.15 -3.33
N LEU A 314 -26.48 2.58 -2.17
CA LEU A 314 -27.38 2.30 -1.04
C LEU A 314 -27.58 3.51 -0.11
N LYS A 315 -26.97 4.66 -0.43
CA LYS A 315 -26.94 5.88 0.38
C LYS A 315 -26.54 5.60 1.83
N PHE A 316 -25.46 4.83 2.00
CA PHE A 316 -25.01 4.36 3.30
C PHE A 316 -24.26 5.47 4.06
N ALA A 317 -24.78 5.87 5.22
CA ALA A 317 -24.30 7.04 5.97
C ALA A 317 -23.51 6.69 7.26
N ASP A 318 -23.14 5.41 7.48
CA ASP A 318 -22.37 5.03 8.67
C ASP A 318 -20.94 5.61 8.58
N THR A 319 -20.59 6.53 9.48
CA THR A 319 -19.28 7.19 9.54
C THR A 319 -18.14 6.18 9.76
N ARG A 320 -18.38 5.09 10.49
CA ARG A 320 -17.37 4.05 10.73
C ARG A 320 -17.05 3.28 9.45
N PHE A 321 -18.03 3.08 8.57
CA PHE A 321 -17.78 2.47 7.26
C PHE A 321 -16.82 3.32 6.44
N TRP A 322 -17.09 4.63 6.32
CA TRP A 322 -16.26 5.56 5.56
C TRP A 322 -14.88 5.75 6.19
N ALA A 323 -14.76 5.74 7.53
CA ALA A 323 -13.48 5.73 8.21
C ALA A 323 -12.64 4.49 7.86
N ASN A 324 -13.24 3.30 7.85
CA ASN A 324 -12.55 2.06 7.46
C ASN A 324 -12.14 2.07 5.97
N VAL A 325 -12.99 2.60 5.09
CA VAL A 325 -12.66 2.79 3.66
C VAL A 325 -11.48 3.76 3.50
N SER A 326 -11.50 4.89 4.20
CA SER A 326 -10.42 5.89 4.20
C SER A 326 -9.10 5.27 4.66
N ALA A 327 -9.11 4.55 5.79
CA ALA A 327 -7.93 3.86 6.30
C ALA A 327 -7.40 2.83 5.28
N ALA A 328 -8.30 2.10 4.62
CA ALA A 328 -7.92 1.13 3.60
C ALA A 328 -7.28 1.79 2.37
N ILE A 329 -7.82 2.92 1.90
CA ILE A 329 -7.22 3.74 0.84
C ILE A 329 -5.80 4.16 1.25
N ILE A 330 -5.61 4.59 2.49
CA ILE A 330 -4.30 5.01 3.00
C ILE A 330 -3.31 3.86 3.02
N VAL A 331 -3.69 2.67 3.48
CA VAL A 331 -2.79 1.50 3.46
C VAL A 331 -2.41 1.12 2.03
N LEU A 332 -3.37 1.15 1.08
CA LEU A 332 -3.09 0.88 -0.34
C LEU A 332 -2.07 1.86 -0.94
N VAL A 333 -2.12 3.14 -0.57
CA VAL A 333 -1.20 4.15 -1.11
C VAL A 333 0.08 4.23 -0.28
N LYS A 334 -0.01 4.54 1.00
CA LYS A 334 1.14 4.75 1.88
C LYS A 334 1.99 3.49 2.02
N ASP A 335 1.36 2.35 2.30
CA ASP A 335 2.12 1.13 2.56
C ASP A 335 2.45 0.40 1.25
N PHE A 336 1.46 0.04 0.43
CA PHE A 336 1.78 -0.70 -0.80
C PHE A 336 2.53 0.16 -1.82
N LEU A 337 2.07 1.36 -2.16
CA LEU A 337 2.70 2.16 -3.22
C LEU A 337 3.99 2.87 -2.77
N ILE A 338 4.00 3.51 -1.60
CA ILE A 338 5.12 4.38 -1.21
C ILE A 338 6.22 3.63 -0.46
N LYS A 339 5.87 2.84 0.56
CA LYS A 339 6.86 2.16 1.41
C LYS A 339 7.36 0.84 0.83
N LEU A 340 6.45 -0.01 0.35
CA LEU A 340 6.76 -1.42 0.06
C LEU A 340 7.03 -1.69 -1.43
N SER A 341 6.45 -0.89 -2.31
CA SER A 341 6.62 -1.06 -3.75
C SER A 341 8.08 -0.85 -4.19
N PRO A 342 8.68 -1.83 -4.88
CA PRO A 342 10.00 -1.67 -5.49
C PRO A 342 9.98 -0.73 -6.71
N ASN A 343 8.81 -0.45 -7.28
CA ASN A 343 8.65 0.43 -8.43
C ASN A 343 7.31 1.17 -8.34
N PRO A 344 7.22 2.24 -7.53
CA PRO A 344 5.98 2.99 -7.32
C PRO A 344 5.35 3.43 -8.65
N SER A 345 6.18 3.89 -9.60
CA SER A 345 5.71 4.30 -10.92
C SER A 345 4.92 3.20 -11.64
N ALA A 346 5.27 1.92 -11.50
CA ALA A 346 4.56 0.80 -12.13
C ALA A 346 3.27 0.43 -11.41
N HIS A 347 3.25 0.53 -10.09
CA HIS A 347 2.09 0.09 -9.30
C HIS A 347 1.02 1.16 -9.14
N VAL A 348 1.35 2.45 -9.28
CA VAL A 348 0.35 3.52 -9.24
C VAL A 348 -0.70 3.38 -10.34
N SER A 349 -0.33 2.92 -11.55
CA SER A 349 -1.33 2.68 -12.60
C SER A 349 -2.27 1.53 -12.23
N LYS A 350 -1.80 0.48 -11.55
CA LYS A 350 -2.65 -0.62 -11.05
C LYS A 350 -3.69 -0.11 -10.03
N LEU A 351 -3.30 0.81 -9.15
CA LEU A 351 -4.22 1.45 -8.20
C LEU A 351 -5.29 2.27 -8.94
N VAL A 352 -4.87 3.12 -9.89
CA VAL A 352 -5.80 3.95 -10.66
C VAL A 352 -6.73 3.11 -11.53
N GLU A 353 -6.21 2.09 -12.21
CA GLU A 353 -6.98 1.13 -12.99
C GLU A 353 -8.00 0.36 -12.13
N GLY A 354 -7.64 0.07 -10.87
CA GLY A 354 -8.56 -0.50 -9.87
C GLY A 354 -9.65 0.47 -9.40
N GLY A 355 -9.58 1.75 -9.75
CA GLY A 355 -10.57 2.77 -9.40
C GLY A 355 -10.30 3.49 -8.08
N LEU A 356 -9.03 3.64 -7.70
CA LEU A 356 -8.67 4.35 -6.47
C LEU A 356 -9.16 5.81 -6.46
N LEU A 357 -9.01 6.53 -7.57
CA LEU A 357 -9.41 7.95 -7.66
C LEU A 357 -10.91 8.11 -7.41
N GLN A 358 -11.72 7.22 -7.97
CA GLN A 358 -13.15 7.17 -7.71
C GLN A 358 -13.48 6.84 -6.25
N CYS A 359 -12.75 5.90 -5.63
CA CYS A 359 -12.93 5.59 -4.19
C CYS A 359 -12.70 6.82 -3.33
N VAL A 360 -11.64 7.57 -3.61
CA VAL A 360 -11.31 8.80 -2.88
C VAL A 360 -12.41 9.84 -3.08
N ALA A 361 -12.79 10.12 -4.34
CA ALA A 361 -13.85 11.09 -4.63
C ALA A 361 -15.14 10.78 -3.85
N ILE A 362 -15.62 9.53 -3.89
CA ILE A 362 -16.81 9.11 -3.14
C ILE A 362 -16.58 9.25 -1.62
N CYS A 363 -15.48 8.71 -1.09
CA CYS A 363 -15.21 8.71 0.35
C CYS A 363 -15.15 10.13 0.94
N THR A 364 -14.58 11.08 0.20
CA THR A 364 -14.44 12.47 0.64
C THR A 364 -15.76 13.22 0.75
N THR A 365 -16.83 12.81 0.04
CA THR A 365 -18.16 13.42 0.21
C THR A 365 -18.85 12.99 1.48
N HIS A 366 -18.40 11.89 2.10
CA HIS A 366 -18.99 11.29 3.29
C HIS A 366 -18.19 11.51 4.58
N GLN A 367 -16.95 12.00 4.48
CA GLN A 367 -16.19 12.46 5.64
C GLN A 367 -16.72 13.82 6.07
N GLN A 368 -17.50 13.83 7.15
CA GLN A 368 -17.88 15.07 7.83
C GLN A 368 -16.67 15.61 8.60
N ASP A 369 -16.57 16.93 8.74
CA ASP A 369 -15.68 17.61 9.68
C ASP A 369 -16.11 17.28 11.12
N SER A 370 -15.84 16.05 11.55
CA SER A 370 -16.00 15.67 12.94
C SER A 370 -14.79 16.22 13.70
N GLU A 371 -14.76 17.54 13.91
CA GLU A 371 -13.83 18.20 14.84
C GLU A 371 -14.01 17.69 16.28
N ALA A 372 -15.12 17.00 16.56
CA ALA A 372 -15.55 16.61 17.90
C ALA A 372 -14.89 15.32 18.44
N ASP A 373 -14.18 14.52 17.62
CA ASP A 373 -13.60 13.24 18.05
C ASP A 373 -12.06 13.28 18.06
N LEU A 374 -11.52 14.21 18.86
CA LEU A 374 -10.09 14.51 19.01
C LEU A 374 -9.21 13.34 19.51
N ASP A 375 -9.81 12.26 20.05
CA ASP A 375 -9.07 11.12 20.59
C ASP A 375 -8.71 10.06 19.54
N LEU A 376 -9.41 10.04 18.39
CA LEU A 376 -8.96 9.32 17.22
C LEU A 376 -8.11 10.29 16.39
N LYS A 377 -6.83 10.42 16.75
CA LYS A 377 -5.78 10.92 15.84
C LYS A 377 -5.65 9.96 14.65
N SER A 378 -6.70 9.86 13.83
CA SER A 378 -6.81 8.86 12.79
C SER A 378 -5.66 9.07 11.82
N ASP A 379 -4.90 8.00 11.58
CA ASP A 379 -3.69 7.94 10.76
C ASP A 379 -3.95 8.16 9.25
N GLY A 380 -4.69 9.21 8.91
CA GLY A 380 -4.83 9.74 7.56
C GLY A 380 -6.26 9.80 7.04
N ASN A 381 -6.59 10.94 6.43
CA ASN A 381 -7.79 11.12 5.60
C ASN A 381 -7.52 10.54 4.20
N ALA A 382 -8.53 10.03 3.50
CA ALA A 382 -8.44 9.60 2.10
C ALA A 382 -7.79 10.66 1.18
N LEU A 383 -7.88 11.95 1.52
CA LEU A 383 -7.18 13.04 0.86
C LEU A 383 -5.65 12.95 0.97
N ASP A 384 -5.10 12.43 2.07
CA ASP A 384 -3.65 12.22 2.22
C ASP A 384 -3.12 11.23 1.17
N ALA A 385 -3.97 10.29 0.74
CA ALA A 385 -3.64 9.38 -0.34
C ALA A 385 -3.46 10.13 -1.68
N LEU A 386 -4.23 11.21 -1.94
CA LEU A 386 -4.04 12.03 -3.14
C LEU A 386 -2.71 12.77 -3.11
N PHE A 387 -2.29 13.28 -1.95
CA PHE A 387 -0.96 13.91 -1.81
C PHE A 387 0.17 12.94 -2.14
N LEU A 388 0.02 11.66 -1.77
CA LEU A 388 1.00 10.63 -2.08
C LEU A 388 0.94 10.16 -3.54
N LEU A 389 -0.22 10.25 -4.20
CA LEU A 389 -0.42 9.90 -5.60
C LEU A 389 -0.03 11.02 -6.58
N TYR A 390 -0.28 12.28 -6.20
CA TYR A 390 -0.08 13.46 -7.04
C TYR A 390 1.26 13.46 -7.78
N PRO A 391 2.40 13.15 -7.14
CA PRO A 391 3.70 13.14 -7.81
C PRO A 391 3.85 12.12 -8.92
N PHE A 392 2.90 11.20 -9.12
CA PHE A 392 2.91 10.19 -10.17
C PHE A 392 1.82 10.42 -11.23
N MET A 393 0.95 11.42 -11.06
CA MET A 393 -0.16 11.70 -11.97
C MET A 393 0.30 12.14 -13.37
N TYR A 394 1.56 12.56 -13.50
CA TYR A 394 2.13 12.93 -14.79
C TYR A 394 2.41 11.73 -15.72
N LEU A 395 2.41 10.50 -15.21
CA LEU A 395 2.79 9.32 -16.00
C LEU A 395 1.69 8.98 -17.01
N SER A 396 2.07 8.73 -18.27
CA SER A 396 1.12 8.42 -19.35
C SER A 396 0.21 7.25 -19.01
N LYS A 397 0.77 6.16 -18.48
CA LYS A 397 0.02 4.98 -18.03
C LYS A 397 -0.96 5.25 -16.87
N VAL A 398 -0.69 6.25 -16.03
CA VAL A 398 -1.60 6.66 -14.95
C VAL A 398 -2.75 7.45 -15.55
N TYR A 399 -2.43 8.41 -16.43
CA TYR A 399 -3.42 9.17 -17.17
C TYR A 399 -4.36 8.24 -17.97
N PHE A 400 -3.83 7.34 -18.80
CA PHE A 400 -4.67 6.44 -19.59
C PHE A 400 -5.51 5.49 -18.73
N ALA A 401 -5.00 5.05 -17.57
CA ALA A 401 -5.80 4.26 -16.63
C ALA A 401 -6.96 5.07 -16.03
N ALA A 402 -6.73 6.34 -15.67
CA ALA A 402 -7.77 7.24 -15.19
C ALA A 402 -8.80 7.56 -16.29
N ASP A 403 -8.33 7.85 -17.50
CA ASP A 403 -9.14 8.21 -18.66
C ASP A 403 -10.05 7.05 -19.09
N ALA A 404 -9.53 5.83 -19.18
CA ALA A 404 -10.29 4.63 -19.51
C ALA A 404 -11.45 4.34 -18.55
N ARG A 405 -11.38 4.84 -17.31
CA ARG A 405 -12.43 4.72 -16.30
C ARG A 405 -13.40 5.89 -16.26
N GLY A 406 -13.12 6.96 -17.00
CA GLY A 406 -13.84 8.22 -16.91
C GLY A 406 -13.51 9.02 -15.64
N ASP A 407 -12.42 8.69 -14.93
CA ASP A 407 -12.03 9.42 -13.72
C ASP A 407 -11.65 10.88 -14.07
N SER A 408 -11.05 11.12 -15.25
CA SER A 408 -10.76 12.48 -15.74
C SER A 408 -12.02 13.36 -15.78
N ASN A 409 -13.15 12.81 -16.23
CA ASN A 409 -14.42 13.54 -16.26
C ASN A 409 -15.03 13.63 -14.86
N LEU A 410 -14.92 12.58 -14.04
CA LEU A 410 -15.38 12.59 -12.65
C LEU A 410 -14.79 13.78 -11.87
N TRP A 411 -13.49 14.03 -12.02
CA TRP A 411 -12.80 15.12 -11.30
C TRP A 411 -13.04 16.50 -11.92
N ARG A 412 -13.34 16.57 -13.23
CA ARG A 412 -13.66 17.82 -13.93
C ARG A 412 -15.10 18.27 -13.73
N ASP A 413 -16.05 17.34 -13.87
CA ASP A 413 -17.48 17.59 -13.83
C ASP A 413 -17.98 17.74 -12.39
N ASN A 414 -17.41 16.97 -11.45
CA ASN A 414 -17.61 17.23 -10.03
C ASN A 414 -16.69 18.36 -9.57
N HIS A 415 -16.89 19.56 -10.12
CA HIS A 415 -16.55 20.79 -9.42
C HIS A 415 -17.20 20.70 -8.04
N VAL A 416 -16.42 20.22 -7.09
CA VAL A 416 -16.76 19.95 -5.70
C VAL A 416 -17.71 21.05 -5.24
N THR A 417 -18.96 20.68 -4.95
CA THR A 417 -19.93 21.60 -4.39
C THR A 417 -19.36 22.16 -3.08
N ARG A 418 -18.76 23.35 -3.18
CA ARG A 418 -18.31 24.31 -2.16
C ARG A 418 -18.64 23.98 -0.70
N ALA A 419 -17.95 23.01 -0.12
CA ALA A 419 -17.81 22.91 1.31
C ALA A 419 -16.37 22.50 1.64
N GLU A 420 -15.65 23.49 2.15
CA GLU A 420 -14.33 23.46 2.81
C GLU A 420 -13.11 23.77 1.94
N ALA A 421 -12.65 25.01 2.06
CA ALA A 421 -11.47 25.60 1.42
C ALA A 421 -10.14 24.85 1.66
N GLN A 422 -10.06 23.93 2.64
CA GLN A 422 -8.90 23.04 2.83
C GLN A 422 -8.95 21.80 1.92
N ARG A 423 -10.14 21.30 1.56
CA ARG A 423 -10.31 20.21 0.58
C ARG A 423 -10.02 20.66 -0.84
N GLU A 424 -10.11 21.96 -1.11
CA GLU A 424 -9.88 22.53 -2.44
C GLU A 424 -8.43 22.33 -2.93
N GLY A 425 -7.42 22.47 -2.07
CA GLY A 425 -6.02 22.49 -2.51
C GLY A 425 -5.58 21.24 -3.29
N ILE A 426 -5.67 20.06 -2.67
CA ILE A 426 -5.18 18.82 -3.30
C ILE A 426 -6.08 18.31 -4.43
N CYS A 427 -7.41 18.48 -4.31
CA CYS A 427 -8.35 18.11 -5.35
C CYS A 427 -8.12 18.94 -6.62
N VAL A 428 -7.91 20.26 -6.47
CA VAL A 428 -7.53 21.16 -7.56
C VAL A 428 -6.20 20.75 -8.17
N MET A 429 -5.21 20.36 -7.36
CA MET A 429 -3.93 19.87 -7.89
C MET A 429 -4.08 18.59 -8.72
N ILE A 430 -4.91 17.64 -8.29
CA ILE A 430 -5.18 16.40 -9.04
C ILE A 430 -5.89 16.71 -10.35
N ASP A 431 -6.93 17.55 -10.33
CA ASP A 431 -7.62 18.00 -11.55
C ASP A 431 -6.64 18.70 -12.51
N GLN A 432 -5.82 19.63 -12.01
CA GLN A 432 -4.77 20.28 -12.81
C GLN A 432 -3.77 19.28 -13.40
N ALA A 433 -3.35 18.27 -12.62
CA ALA A 433 -2.44 17.24 -13.12
C ALA A 433 -3.08 16.37 -14.21
N LEU A 434 -4.36 16.01 -14.06
CA LEU A 434 -5.13 15.26 -15.06
C LEU A 434 -5.34 16.10 -16.33
N ASN A 435 -5.68 17.38 -16.20
CA ASN A 435 -5.87 18.29 -17.33
C ASN A 435 -4.56 18.57 -18.08
N ARG A 436 -3.44 18.72 -17.36
CA ARG A 436 -2.11 18.79 -17.99
C ARG A 436 -1.79 17.50 -18.74
N SER A 437 -2.03 16.34 -18.12
CA SER A 437 -1.78 15.04 -18.75
C SER A 437 -2.66 14.81 -19.98
N HIS A 438 -3.93 15.23 -19.94
CA HIS A 438 -4.83 15.23 -21.10
C HIS A 438 -4.23 16.04 -22.25
N HIS A 439 -3.79 17.27 -21.98
CA HIS A 439 -3.18 18.11 -22.99
C HIS A 439 -1.89 17.48 -23.57
N VAL A 440 -1.05 16.86 -22.73
CA VAL A 440 0.18 16.20 -23.17
C VAL A 440 -0.09 14.96 -24.01
N TYR A 441 -0.99 14.07 -23.57
CA TYR A 441 -1.12 12.72 -24.11
C TYR A 441 -2.25 12.56 -25.14
N THR A 442 -3.25 13.44 -25.11
CA THR A 442 -4.39 13.43 -26.04
C THR A 442 -4.21 14.51 -27.11
N ASP A 443 -4.17 15.78 -26.72
CA ASP A 443 -4.01 16.89 -27.68
C ASP A 443 -2.61 16.88 -28.32
N GLY A 444 -1.59 16.57 -27.51
CA GLY A 444 -0.19 16.54 -27.91
C GLY A 444 0.27 15.22 -28.55
N LYS A 445 -0.61 14.25 -28.82
CA LYS A 445 -0.23 12.89 -29.27
C LYS A 445 0.68 12.89 -30.51
N ASN A 446 0.47 13.85 -31.41
CA ASN A 446 1.23 13.98 -32.66
C ASN A 446 2.52 14.78 -32.52
N ARG A 447 2.81 15.35 -31.35
CA ARG A 447 4.04 16.12 -31.13
C ARG A 447 5.22 15.19 -30.92
N THR A 448 6.23 15.35 -31.77
CA THR A 448 7.52 14.68 -31.65
C THR A 448 8.38 15.41 -30.64
N ILE A 449 9.16 14.65 -29.86
CA ILE A 449 10.03 15.20 -28.83
C ILE A 449 11.41 14.62 -29.03
N SER A 450 12.43 15.47 -29.04
CA SER A 450 13.82 15.02 -29.11
C SER A 450 14.24 14.43 -27.76
N LEU A 451 14.60 13.14 -27.78
CA LEU A 451 15.29 12.49 -26.66
C LEU A 451 16.75 12.17 -26.98
N CYS A 452 17.25 12.70 -28.09
CA CYS A 452 18.64 12.51 -28.46
C CYS A 452 19.55 13.28 -27.50
N SER A 453 20.50 12.56 -26.89
CA SER A 453 21.52 13.15 -26.03
C SER A 453 22.65 13.80 -26.83
N ASN A 454 22.75 13.57 -28.15
CA ASN A 454 23.75 14.25 -28.97
C ASN A 454 23.47 15.76 -29.03
N LEU A 455 24.41 16.56 -28.53
CA LEU A 455 24.29 18.02 -28.44
C LEU A 455 24.22 18.74 -29.78
N LYS A 456 24.71 18.09 -30.84
CA LYS A 456 24.72 18.62 -32.21
C LYS A 456 23.48 18.24 -33.01
N HIS A 457 22.64 17.33 -32.49
CA HIS A 457 21.45 16.90 -33.19
C HIS A 457 20.39 18.01 -33.15
N SER A 458 20.06 18.56 -34.32
CA SER A 458 18.85 19.37 -34.48
C SER A 458 17.71 18.42 -34.83
N PRO A 459 16.61 18.35 -34.06
CA PRO A 459 15.45 17.57 -34.46
C PRO A 459 14.94 18.10 -35.80
N THR A 460 15.12 17.30 -36.85
CA THR A 460 14.50 17.57 -38.15
C THR A 460 13.01 17.27 -38.02
N SER A 461 12.17 18.19 -38.49
CA SER A 461 10.70 18.11 -38.43
C SER A 461 10.08 16.99 -39.27
N GLU A 462 10.89 16.16 -39.94
CA GLU A 462 10.42 15.19 -40.92
C GLU A 462 10.09 13.81 -40.31
N GLY A 463 8.79 13.57 -40.10
CA GLY A 463 8.16 12.31 -40.51
C GLY A 463 8.07 11.14 -39.52
N HIS A 464 8.63 11.21 -38.31
CA HIS A 464 8.49 10.10 -37.36
C HIS A 464 7.25 10.24 -36.47
N THR A 465 6.30 9.31 -36.60
CA THR A 465 5.25 9.15 -35.58
C THR A 465 5.88 8.77 -34.24
N PHE A 466 5.26 9.18 -33.14
CA PHE A 466 5.79 8.94 -31.79
C PHE A 466 6.05 7.46 -31.49
N ASP A 467 5.14 6.57 -31.91
CA ASP A 467 5.26 5.13 -31.66
C ASP A 467 6.50 4.55 -32.36
N ASN A 468 6.72 4.94 -33.62
CA ASN A 468 7.92 4.54 -34.37
C ASN A 468 9.20 5.14 -33.76
N TYR A 469 9.10 6.38 -33.26
CA TYR A 469 10.24 7.07 -32.65
C TYR A 469 10.70 6.35 -31.37
N ARG A 470 9.76 5.94 -30.50
CA ARG A 470 10.09 5.25 -29.24
C ARG A 470 10.87 3.96 -29.47
N ASP A 471 10.46 3.16 -30.45
CA ASP A 471 11.12 1.89 -30.75
C ASP A 471 12.45 2.08 -31.49
N ALA A 472 12.63 3.21 -32.17
CA ALA A 472 13.88 3.57 -32.84
C ALA A 472 14.97 4.10 -31.88
N LEU A 473 14.60 4.50 -30.65
CA LEU A 473 15.54 5.05 -29.68
C LEU A 473 16.58 4.01 -29.23
N LYS A 474 17.86 4.33 -29.43
CA LYS A 474 19.00 3.52 -29.01
C LYS A 474 19.53 4.03 -27.68
N THR A 475 19.46 3.21 -26.63
CA THR A 475 20.14 3.53 -25.36
C THR A 475 21.58 3.05 -25.39
N CYS A 476 22.50 3.81 -24.79
CA CYS A 476 23.88 3.33 -24.66
C CYS A 476 23.92 2.00 -23.88
N ALA A 477 24.52 0.97 -24.46
CA ALA A 477 24.58 -0.37 -23.85
C ALA A 477 25.45 -0.44 -22.58
N GLY A 478 26.34 0.55 -22.36
CA GLY A 478 27.17 0.63 -21.18
C GLY A 478 26.43 1.24 -19.99
N CYS A 479 25.98 2.49 -20.12
CA CYS A 479 25.40 3.23 -19.01
C CYS A 479 23.88 3.32 -19.01
N HIS A 480 23.20 3.07 -20.14
CA HIS A 480 21.76 3.27 -20.36
C HIS A 480 21.20 4.69 -20.07
N ALA A 481 22.04 5.61 -19.61
CA ALA A 481 21.67 6.94 -19.13
C ALA A 481 21.38 7.92 -20.28
N VAL A 482 22.04 7.75 -21.41
CA VAL A 482 21.87 8.55 -22.63
C VAL A 482 21.12 7.75 -23.70
N THR A 483 20.39 8.46 -24.54
CA THR A 483 19.55 7.89 -25.60
C THR A 483 19.83 8.62 -26.91
N TYR A 484 19.79 7.89 -28.03
CA TYR A 484 20.11 8.42 -29.35
C TYR A 484 19.04 8.01 -30.35
N CYS A 485 18.74 8.90 -31.31
CA CYS A 485 17.86 8.56 -32.43
C CYS A 485 18.55 7.68 -33.48
N SER A 486 19.88 7.68 -33.53
CA SER A 486 20.66 6.93 -34.53
C SER A 486 22.04 6.53 -33.99
N GLN A 487 22.75 5.66 -34.74
CA GLN A 487 24.11 5.24 -34.36
C GLN A 487 25.14 6.34 -34.63
N GLU A 488 24.88 7.15 -35.65
CA GLU A 488 25.67 8.32 -36.02
C GLU A 488 25.65 9.34 -34.87
N CYS A 489 24.47 9.65 -34.33
CA CYS A 489 24.35 10.52 -33.16
C CYS A 489 25.06 9.98 -31.93
N GLN A 490 25.02 8.65 -31.71
CA GLN A 490 25.76 8.03 -30.62
C GLN A 490 27.27 8.21 -30.80
N LYS A 491 27.78 7.98 -32.01
CA LYS A 491 29.22 8.12 -32.32
C LYS A 491 29.69 9.56 -32.13
N GLU A 492 28.94 10.53 -32.64
CA GLU A 492 29.27 11.94 -32.50
C GLU A 492 29.30 12.39 -31.03
N ASP A 493 28.28 12.01 -30.23
CA ASP A 493 28.25 12.33 -28.80
C ASP A 493 29.34 11.58 -28.02
N TRP A 494 29.70 10.36 -28.43
CA TRP A 494 30.80 9.58 -27.86
C TRP A 494 32.14 10.31 -27.98
N ASP A 495 32.45 10.78 -29.18
CA ASP A 495 33.68 11.50 -29.49
C ASP A 495 33.72 12.88 -28.82
N ALA A 496 32.57 13.55 -28.73
CA ALA A 496 32.47 14.88 -28.12
C ALA A 496 32.55 14.84 -26.58
N LEU A 497 31.74 13.99 -25.94
CA LEU A 497 31.45 14.11 -24.52
C LEU A 497 31.23 12.77 -23.80
N HIS A 498 30.40 11.89 -24.35
CA HIS A 498 29.86 10.75 -23.63
C HIS A 498 30.92 9.72 -23.21
N SER A 499 32.01 9.56 -23.97
CA SER A 499 33.12 8.68 -23.58
C SER A 499 33.68 9.00 -22.18
N LYS A 500 33.69 10.28 -21.79
CA LYS A 500 34.16 10.76 -20.47
C LYS A 500 33.16 10.51 -19.34
N GLU A 501 31.87 10.40 -19.68
CA GLU A 501 30.76 10.25 -18.72
C GLU A 501 30.38 8.78 -18.52
N CYS A 502 30.53 7.96 -19.57
CA CYS A 502 29.95 6.63 -19.68
C CYS A 502 30.37 5.71 -18.54
N GLN A 503 31.66 5.69 -18.18
CA GLN A 503 32.17 4.80 -17.14
C GLN A 503 31.48 5.03 -15.80
N GLY A 504 31.41 6.28 -15.34
CA GLY A 504 30.79 6.59 -14.06
C GLY A 504 29.27 6.46 -14.10
N LEU A 505 28.63 6.83 -15.23
CA LEU A 505 27.19 6.59 -15.42
C LEU A 505 26.85 5.09 -15.43
N ALA A 506 27.75 4.23 -15.93
CA ALA A 506 27.57 2.78 -15.92
C ALA A 506 27.70 2.17 -14.52
N VAL A 507 28.58 2.71 -13.67
CA VAL A 507 28.62 2.35 -12.24
C VAL A 507 27.27 2.68 -11.60
N ARG A 508 26.80 3.92 -11.78
CA ARG A 508 25.52 4.38 -11.23
C ARG A 508 24.32 3.58 -11.75
N TYR A 509 24.32 3.20 -13.04
CA TYR A 509 23.32 2.33 -13.62
C TYR A 509 23.24 0.98 -12.89
N ARG A 510 24.38 0.34 -12.63
CA ARG A 510 24.42 -0.96 -11.94
C ARG A 510 23.89 -0.87 -10.50
N GLU A 511 24.29 0.17 -9.77
CA GLU A 511 23.77 0.46 -8.42
C GLU A 511 22.24 0.63 -8.44
N GLN A 512 21.75 1.47 -9.35
CA GLN A 512 20.33 1.79 -9.47
C GLN A 512 19.48 0.63 -10.03
N LYS A 513 20.09 -0.24 -10.83
CA LYS A 513 19.43 -1.46 -11.30
C LYS A 513 19.29 -2.47 -10.15
N GLY A 514 20.32 -2.56 -9.29
CA GLY A 514 20.31 -3.45 -8.12
C GLY A 514 19.27 -3.06 -7.07
N ASP A 515 19.08 -1.76 -6.83
CA ASP A 515 18.08 -1.25 -5.90
C ASP A 515 16.70 -0.97 -6.55
N LYS A 516 16.55 -1.29 -7.85
CA LYS A 516 15.34 -1.04 -8.66
C LYS A 516 14.94 0.44 -8.76
N SER A 517 15.87 1.36 -8.55
CA SER A 517 15.67 2.80 -8.71
C SER A 517 16.06 3.36 -10.09
N TRP A 518 16.39 2.50 -11.05
CA TRP A 518 16.66 2.91 -12.41
C TRP A 518 15.37 3.34 -13.14
N ILE A 519 15.40 4.53 -13.72
CA ILE A 519 14.27 5.09 -14.47
C ILE A 519 14.16 4.47 -15.87
N SER A 520 12.94 4.08 -16.26
CA SER A 520 12.68 3.56 -17.60
C SER A 520 12.76 4.67 -18.66
N VAL A 521 13.06 4.32 -19.92
CA VAL A 521 12.98 5.27 -21.05
C VAL A 521 11.57 5.85 -21.17
N SER A 522 10.52 5.04 -20.95
CA SER A 522 9.12 5.50 -20.97
C SER A 522 8.87 6.61 -19.96
N THR A 523 9.37 6.47 -18.74
CA THR A 523 9.20 7.48 -17.70
C THR A 523 9.97 8.76 -18.04
N ARG A 524 11.16 8.64 -18.64
CA ARG A 524 11.91 9.81 -19.13
C ARG A 524 11.15 10.55 -20.23
N ILE A 525 10.57 9.80 -21.17
CA ILE A 525 9.69 10.38 -22.20
C ILE A 525 8.59 11.20 -21.53
N ASP A 526 7.80 10.59 -20.63
CA ASP A 526 6.69 11.26 -19.93
C ASP A 526 7.14 12.57 -19.24
N GLN A 527 8.27 12.55 -18.54
CA GLN A 527 8.83 13.74 -17.87
C GLN A 527 9.19 14.86 -18.84
N VAL A 528 9.85 14.52 -19.96
CA VAL A 528 10.25 15.50 -20.98
C VAL A 528 9.01 16.09 -21.67
N ARG A 529 7.99 15.28 -22.03
CA ARG A 529 6.76 15.82 -22.65
C ARG A 529 6.01 16.75 -21.71
N LEU A 530 5.92 16.35 -20.45
CA LEU A 530 5.25 17.17 -19.44
C LEU A 530 5.95 18.52 -19.28
N LEU A 531 7.27 18.53 -19.16
CA LEU A 531 8.04 19.77 -19.03
C LEU A 531 7.92 20.67 -20.25
N GLU A 532 8.04 20.11 -21.45
CA GLU A 532 7.86 20.88 -22.69
C GLU A 532 6.47 21.49 -22.77
N SER A 533 5.42 20.72 -22.45
CA SER A 533 4.05 21.21 -22.43
C SER A 533 3.82 22.29 -21.36
N CYS A 534 4.34 22.09 -20.15
CA CYS A 534 4.22 23.06 -19.06
C CYS A 534 4.92 24.38 -19.41
N LEU A 535 6.12 24.31 -19.98
CA LEU A 535 6.84 25.51 -20.40
C LEU A 535 6.08 26.27 -21.49
N ASN A 536 5.60 25.56 -22.50
CA ASN A 536 4.83 26.16 -23.59
C ASN A 536 3.49 26.77 -23.16
N LYS A 537 2.91 26.28 -22.06
CA LYS A 537 1.64 26.77 -21.52
C LYS A 537 1.82 27.89 -20.50
N GLU A 538 2.82 27.79 -19.64
CA GLU A 538 2.94 28.62 -18.43
C GLU A 538 4.06 29.66 -18.51
N MET A 539 5.09 29.43 -19.33
CA MET A 539 6.20 30.38 -19.45
C MET A 539 5.84 31.50 -20.44
N PRO A 540 6.00 32.78 -20.05
CA PRO A 540 5.89 33.89 -20.99
C PRO A 540 6.91 33.77 -22.14
N PRO A 541 6.77 34.57 -23.22
CA PRO A 541 7.82 34.72 -24.23
C PRO A 541 9.18 35.00 -23.60
N LEU A 542 10.25 34.35 -24.08
CA LEU A 542 11.59 34.46 -23.49
C LEU A 542 12.08 35.92 -23.32
N PRO A 543 11.87 36.85 -24.29
CA PRO A 543 12.24 38.26 -24.09
C PRO A 543 11.59 38.91 -22.86
N GLN A 544 10.36 38.53 -22.52
CA GLN A 544 9.66 39.03 -21.35
C GLN A 544 10.25 38.44 -20.06
N VAL A 545 10.59 37.15 -20.06
CA VAL A 545 11.25 36.50 -18.91
C VAL A 545 12.62 37.14 -18.64
N LEU A 546 13.39 37.39 -19.70
CA LEU A 546 14.68 38.07 -19.62
C LEU A 546 14.55 39.49 -19.06
N ALA A 547 13.53 40.24 -19.49
CA ALA A 547 13.24 41.57 -18.95
C ALA A 547 12.90 41.53 -17.45
N GLN A 548 12.10 40.55 -17.01
CA GLN A 548 11.76 40.35 -15.60
C GLN A 548 12.98 40.00 -14.75
N ILE A 549 13.88 39.16 -15.25
CA ILE A 549 15.13 38.80 -14.56
C ILE A 549 16.02 40.05 -14.42
N ALA A 550 16.19 40.81 -15.50
CA ALA A 550 16.96 42.05 -15.48
C ALA A 550 16.37 43.09 -14.51
N GLU A 551 15.03 43.16 -14.39
CA GLU A 551 14.38 44.03 -13.40
C GLU A 551 14.60 43.55 -11.96
N LYS A 552 14.48 42.25 -11.69
CA LYS A 552 14.76 41.67 -10.36
C LYS A 552 16.20 41.93 -9.94
N GLN A 553 17.16 41.74 -10.84
CA GLN A 553 18.58 42.01 -10.57
C GLN A 553 18.88 43.47 -10.25
N LYS A 554 18.08 44.41 -10.78
CA LYS A 554 18.20 45.84 -10.40
C LYS A 554 17.66 46.12 -9.00
N LYS A 555 16.66 45.34 -8.55
CA LYS A 555 15.99 45.54 -7.25
C LYS A 555 16.73 44.88 -6.10
N THR A 556 17.36 43.74 -6.32
CA THR A 556 18.14 43.04 -5.30
C THR A 556 19.54 43.69 -5.23
N PRO A 557 19.87 44.49 -4.19
CA PRO A 557 21.19 45.07 -4.08
C PRO A 557 22.23 43.96 -4.09
N SER A 558 23.30 44.16 -4.86
CA SER A 558 24.48 43.28 -4.92
C SER A 558 25.19 43.30 -3.56
N GLU A 559 24.58 42.72 -2.54
CA GLU A 559 25.33 42.18 -1.42
C GLU A 559 26.12 41.01 -2.00
N ALA A 560 27.35 41.33 -2.41
CA ALA A 560 28.29 40.44 -3.03
C ALA A 560 28.46 39.21 -2.13
N THR A 561 27.71 38.17 -2.44
CA THR A 561 27.88 36.89 -1.81
C THR A 561 29.26 36.41 -2.24
N GLU A 562 30.17 36.16 -1.29
CA GLU A 562 31.57 35.75 -1.51
C GLU A 562 31.74 34.43 -2.29
N TRP A 563 30.66 33.88 -2.84
CA TRP A 563 30.69 32.68 -3.65
C TRP A 563 31.31 33.00 -5.02
N PRO A 564 32.34 32.24 -5.45
CA PRO A 564 32.91 32.43 -6.77
C PRO A 564 31.83 32.24 -7.83
N HIS A 565 31.56 33.29 -8.61
CA HIS A 565 30.66 33.22 -9.76
C HIS A 565 31.27 32.27 -10.81
N ILE A 566 30.64 31.12 -11.00
CA ILE A 566 31.07 30.14 -12.02
C ILE A 566 30.45 30.50 -13.37
N TYR A 567 29.24 31.07 -13.35
CA TYR A 567 28.44 31.42 -14.52
C TYR A 567 28.14 32.92 -14.55
N ARG A 568 27.72 33.45 -15.70
CA ARG A 568 27.35 34.86 -15.80
C ARG A 568 26.23 35.22 -14.80
N PRO A 569 26.20 36.43 -14.25
CA PRO A 569 25.17 36.80 -13.26
C PRO A 569 23.73 36.72 -13.79
N ASP A 570 23.54 36.96 -15.09
CA ASP A 570 22.28 36.90 -15.84
C ASP A 570 21.85 35.49 -16.25
N SER A 571 22.71 34.49 -16.05
CA SER A 571 22.40 33.09 -16.32
C SER A 571 21.35 32.54 -15.36
N PHE A 572 20.28 31.95 -15.90
CA PHE A 572 19.13 31.47 -15.12
C PHE A 572 18.67 30.06 -15.52
N LEU A 573 17.87 29.46 -14.64
CA LEU A 573 17.24 28.15 -14.82
C LEU A 573 15.77 28.24 -14.41
N CYS A 574 14.87 27.78 -15.27
CA CYS A 574 13.47 27.58 -14.89
C CYS A 574 13.31 26.20 -14.24
N VAL A 575 12.62 26.13 -13.11
CA VAL A 575 12.47 24.90 -12.34
C VAL A 575 10.99 24.63 -12.10
N PHE A 576 10.55 23.43 -12.44
CA PHE A 576 9.19 22.93 -12.20
C PHE A 576 9.21 21.86 -11.09
N ASP A 577 8.46 22.11 -10.02
CA ASP A 577 8.39 21.22 -8.85
C ASP A 577 7.11 20.37 -8.91
N PHE A 578 7.25 19.10 -9.27
CA PHE A 578 6.16 18.10 -9.24
C PHE A 578 6.19 17.22 -7.99
N VAL A 579 7.06 17.52 -7.03
CA VAL A 579 7.17 16.80 -5.75
C VAL A 579 6.29 17.45 -4.68
N GLY A 580 6.22 18.78 -4.68
CA GLY A 580 5.49 19.61 -3.72
C GLY A 580 4.17 20.19 -4.25
N ALA A 581 3.36 20.71 -3.32
CA ALA A 581 2.05 21.30 -3.59
C ALA A 581 2.04 22.82 -3.82
N ALA A 582 3.11 23.51 -3.42
CA ALA A 582 3.15 24.97 -3.40
C ALA A 582 4.15 25.51 -4.43
N ASN A 583 3.61 26.18 -5.46
CA ASN A 583 4.32 26.87 -6.55
C ASN A 583 4.97 25.95 -7.59
N PHE A 584 4.25 25.81 -8.71
CA PHE A 584 4.56 24.87 -9.77
C PHE A 584 5.82 25.22 -10.58
N HIS A 585 6.15 26.51 -10.74
CA HIS A 585 7.35 26.93 -11.46
C HIS A 585 8.04 28.13 -10.81
N ARG A 586 9.38 28.19 -10.87
CA ARG A 586 10.21 29.31 -10.39
C ARG A 586 11.46 29.47 -11.26
N SER A 587 11.97 30.69 -11.37
CA SER A 587 13.26 30.97 -12.02
C SER A 587 14.33 31.22 -10.98
N TYR A 588 15.49 30.59 -11.13
CA TYR A 588 16.63 30.72 -10.22
C TYR A 588 17.85 31.25 -10.98
N SER A 589 18.69 32.04 -10.31
CA SER A 589 20.05 32.29 -10.77
C SER A 589 20.83 30.97 -10.83
N LEU A 590 21.54 30.72 -11.93
CA LEU A 590 22.34 29.49 -12.09
C LEU A 590 23.43 29.37 -11.03
N ASN A 591 24.05 30.48 -10.60
CA ASN A 591 25.06 30.43 -9.53
C ASN A 591 24.45 29.99 -8.19
N ALA A 592 23.30 30.57 -7.81
CA ALA A 592 22.59 30.20 -6.58
C ALA A 592 22.11 28.74 -6.63
N TYR A 593 21.48 28.34 -7.75
CA TYR A 593 21.03 26.96 -7.94
C TYR A 593 22.20 25.97 -7.92
N THR A 594 23.33 26.37 -8.49
CA THR A 594 24.53 25.53 -8.50
C THR A 594 25.10 25.34 -7.11
N ALA A 595 25.18 26.41 -6.31
CA ALA A 595 25.69 26.37 -4.96
C ALA A 595 24.86 25.46 -4.05
N CYS A 596 23.54 25.42 -4.23
CA CYS A 596 22.63 24.68 -3.35
C CYS A 596 22.26 23.27 -3.86
N VAL A 597 22.03 23.10 -5.17
CA VAL A 597 21.45 21.86 -5.72
C VAL A 597 22.45 21.08 -6.55
N TRP A 598 23.19 21.74 -7.45
CA TRP A 598 24.15 21.02 -8.32
C TRP A 598 25.46 20.67 -7.62
N SER A 599 25.86 21.43 -6.59
CA SER A 599 27.08 21.18 -5.81
C SER A 599 27.06 19.81 -5.11
N SER A 600 25.90 19.40 -4.60
CA SER A 600 25.70 18.15 -3.85
C SER A 600 25.35 16.95 -4.73
N SER A 601 24.75 17.16 -5.91
CA SER A 601 24.18 16.09 -6.74
C SER A 601 24.70 15.99 -8.18
N ALA A 602 25.18 17.09 -8.77
CA ALA A 602 25.45 17.20 -10.21
C ALA A 602 26.91 17.47 -10.58
N ARG A 603 27.76 17.96 -9.66
CA ARG A 603 29.22 18.14 -9.89
C ARG A 603 29.99 16.85 -10.21
N GLY A 604 29.33 15.68 -10.13
CA GLY A 604 29.89 14.41 -10.57
C GLY A 604 29.72 14.16 -12.07
N LEU A 605 29.06 13.05 -12.40
CA LEU A 605 29.08 12.39 -13.70
C LEU A 605 28.51 13.19 -14.88
N TRP A 606 27.68 14.20 -14.61
CA TRP A 606 27.01 15.02 -15.62
C TRP A 606 27.63 16.42 -15.78
N ALA A 607 28.68 16.75 -15.01
CA ALA A 607 29.27 18.09 -15.02
C ALA A 607 29.72 18.56 -16.42
N PRO A 608 30.36 17.72 -17.28
CA PRO A 608 30.75 18.14 -18.63
C PRO A 608 29.53 18.55 -19.49
N ARG A 609 28.47 17.73 -19.51
CA ARG A 609 27.23 18.03 -20.25
C ARG A 609 26.51 19.26 -19.75
N LEU A 610 26.41 19.38 -18.43
CA LEU A 610 25.79 20.50 -17.77
C LEU A 610 26.52 21.81 -18.10
N HIS A 611 27.85 21.80 -18.05
CA HIS A 611 28.64 22.96 -18.41
C HIS A 611 28.41 23.35 -19.88
N GLN A 612 28.36 22.38 -20.79
CA GLN A 612 28.05 22.65 -22.19
C GLN A 612 26.64 23.24 -22.39
N TYR A 613 25.63 22.78 -21.64
CA TYR A 613 24.29 23.39 -21.66
C TYR A 613 24.32 24.86 -21.25
N VAL A 614 25.08 25.20 -20.19
CA VAL A 614 25.21 26.59 -19.75
C VAL A 614 25.95 27.42 -20.78
N LEU A 615 27.03 26.92 -21.38
CA LEU A 615 27.75 27.62 -22.45
C LEU A 615 26.85 27.89 -23.67
N ASP A 616 26.06 26.90 -24.09
CA ASP A 616 25.12 27.05 -25.20
C ASP A 616 24.05 28.13 -24.90
N MET A 617 23.56 28.16 -23.66
CA MET A 617 22.61 29.16 -23.16
C MET A 617 23.24 30.55 -23.10
N GLU A 618 24.44 30.70 -22.54
CA GLU A 618 25.12 31.99 -22.44
C GLU A 618 25.53 32.56 -23.80
N ALA A 619 25.82 31.70 -24.77
CA ALA A 619 26.14 32.08 -26.15
C ALA A 619 24.90 32.52 -26.94
N ASN A 620 23.71 31.96 -26.64
CA ASN A 620 22.46 32.19 -27.38
C ASN A 620 21.30 32.43 -26.39
N TRP A 621 21.48 33.39 -25.49
CA TRP A 621 20.62 33.60 -24.32
C TRP A 621 19.19 34.06 -24.67
N ASP A 622 18.97 34.54 -25.90
CA ASP A 622 17.69 34.92 -26.49
C ASP A 622 17.00 33.75 -27.23
N GLU A 623 17.68 32.64 -27.44
CA GLU A 623 17.16 31.44 -28.11
C GLU A 623 17.17 30.19 -27.23
N ILE A 624 18.04 30.11 -26.23
CA ILE A 624 18.25 28.88 -25.44
C ILE A 624 17.84 29.13 -24.00
N VAL A 625 17.02 28.23 -23.47
CA VAL A 625 16.60 28.22 -22.07
C VAL A 625 16.90 26.86 -21.44
N LEU A 626 17.31 26.89 -20.18
CA LEU A 626 17.47 25.69 -19.36
C LEU A 626 16.25 25.51 -18.47
N VAL A 627 15.74 24.27 -18.42
CA VAL A 627 14.55 23.92 -17.65
C VAL A 627 14.77 22.63 -16.89
N GLU A 628 14.46 22.62 -15.60
CA GLU A 628 14.60 21.45 -14.74
C GLU A 628 13.27 21.04 -14.09
N GLY A 629 12.85 19.79 -14.29
CA GLY A 629 11.72 19.21 -13.57
C GLY A 629 12.17 18.36 -12.40
N LEU A 630 11.47 18.49 -11.26
CA LEU A 630 11.65 17.66 -10.08
C LEU A 630 10.46 16.70 -9.97
N PHE A 631 10.74 15.41 -10.03
CA PHE A 631 9.72 14.36 -10.01
C PHE A 631 9.97 13.40 -8.86
N ARG A 632 8.93 13.05 -8.09
CA ARG A 632 9.08 12.01 -7.08
C ARG A 632 9.28 10.67 -7.78
N PHE A 633 10.33 9.97 -7.41
CA PHE A 633 10.61 8.63 -7.93
C PHE A 633 10.11 7.56 -6.96
N ASN A 634 10.45 7.70 -5.68
CA ASN A 634 9.93 6.88 -4.58
C ASN A 634 9.92 7.71 -3.28
N ALA A 635 9.74 7.06 -2.12
CA ALA A 635 9.72 7.73 -0.82
C ALA A 635 11.03 8.47 -0.46
N GLU A 636 12.16 8.04 -1.03
CA GLU A 636 13.51 8.46 -0.63
C GLU A 636 14.26 9.20 -1.74
N LYS A 637 13.74 9.19 -2.97
CA LYS A 637 14.44 9.67 -4.16
C LYS A 637 13.58 10.58 -5.01
N ILE A 638 14.23 11.63 -5.51
CA ILE A 638 13.69 12.58 -6.47
C ILE A 638 14.50 12.45 -7.75
N MET A 639 13.81 12.48 -8.88
CA MET A 639 14.38 12.57 -10.21
C MET A 639 14.41 14.02 -10.64
N PHE A 640 15.57 14.49 -11.06
CA PHE A 640 15.79 15.75 -11.72
C PHE A 640 15.95 15.49 -13.21
N THR A 641 15.14 16.16 -14.03
CA THR A 641 15.21 16.07 -15.49
C THR A 641 15.53 17.45 -16.02
N LEU A 642 16.78 17.62 -16.48
CA LEU A 642 17.27 18.87 -17.04
C LEU A 642 17.11 18.84 -18.56
N LEU A 643 16.51 19.89 -19.11
CA LEU A 643 16.29 20.12 -20.52
C LEU A 643 17.10 21.33 -20.98
N LYS A 644 17.72 21.20 -22.15
CA LYS A 644 18.14 22.32 -22.98
C LYS A 644 17.07 22.50 -24.05
N MET A 645 16.44 23.67 -24.08
CA MET A 645 15.33 23.95 -24.99
C MET A 645 15.64 25.16 -25.87
N ARG A 646 15.14 25.12 -27.11
CA ARG A 646 15.16 26.26 -28.04
C ARG A 646 13.83 27.00 -27.96
N TYR A 647 13.91 28.33 -27.88
CA TYR A 647 12.82 29.26 -28.03
C TYR A 647 12.76 29.74 -29.48
N ASP A 648 11.58 29.64 -30.08
CA ASP A 648 11.25 30.16 -31.40
C ASP A 648 10.20 31.28 -31.24
N PRO A 649 10.55 32.55 -31.47
CA PRO A 649 9.60 33.67 -31.33
C PRO A 649 8.45 33.59 -32.33
N ASP A 650 8.67 32.97 -33.49
CA ASP A 650 7.70 32.82 -34.57
C ASP A 650 6.92 31.50 -34.47
N GLY A 651 7.28 30.65 -33.50
CA GLY A 651 6.59 29.39 -33.21
C GLY A 651 5.12 29.62 -32.81
N PRO A 652 4.21 28.70 -33.19
CA PRO A 652 2.80 28.81 -32.83
C PRO A 652 2.63 28.80 -31.31
N GLU A 653 1.54 29.40 -30.83
CA GLU A 653 1.21 29.40 -29.41
C GLU A 653 1.15 27.96 -28.88
N GLY A 654 1.82 27.73 -27.74
CA GLY A 654 1.96 26.39 -27.17
C GLY A 654 3.02 25.51 -27.84
N ALA A 655 3.82 26.00 -28.79
CA ALA A 655 4.97 25.26 -29.37
C ALA A 655 6.22 26.15 -29.61
N ARG A 656 6.33 27.28 -28.91
CA ARG A 656 7.49 28.18 -28.98
C ARG A 656 8.75 27.58 -28.35
N TYR A 657 8.59 26.63 -27.43
CA TYR A 657 9.72 25.97 -26.79
C TYR A 657 9.83 24.52 -27.26
N THR A 658 10.97 24.16 -27.82
CA THR A 658 11.24 22.80 -28.32
C THR A 658 12.44 22.19 -27.60
N VAL A 659 12.32 20.92 -27.19
CA VAL A 659 13.44 20.21 -26.55
C VAL A 659 14.56 19.93 -27.56
N LEU A 660 15.78 20.38 -27.25
CA LEU A 660 16.98 20.03 -28.01
C LEU A 660 17.64 18.77 -27.44
N SER A 661 17.87 18.76 -26.13
CA SER A 661 18.51 17.65 -25.43
C SER A 661 18.09 17.59 -23.96
N SER A 662 18.23 16.42 -23.34
CA SER A 662 17.87 16.19 -21.95
C SER A 662 18.78 15.17 -21.28
N PHE A 663 18.89 15.27 -19.95
CA PHE A 663 19.41 14.19 -19.13
C PHE A 663 18.68 14.13 -17.79
N CYS A 664 18.71 12.94 -17.17
CA CYS A 664 18.08 12.69 -15.88
C CYS A 664 19.12 12.29 -14.85
N ARG A 665 18.95 12.75 -13.61
CA ARG A 665 19.72 12.31 -12.44
C ARG A 665 18.79 12.17 -11.25
N ASN A 666 19.08 11.26 -10.34
CA ASN A 666 18.35 11.19 -9.08
C ASN A 666 19.17 11.75 -7.91
N ALA A 667 18.48 12.11 -6.85
CA ALA A 667 19.11 12.51 -5.60
C ALA A 667 18.22 12.08 -4.43
N ALA A 668 18.80 12.01 -3.23
CA ALA A 668 18.04 11.70 -2.02
C ALA A 668 17.03 12.83 -1.73
N THR A 669 15.89 12.49 -1.11
CA THR A 669 14.83 13.44 -0.76
C THR A 669 15.26 14.51 0.24
N ASP A 670 16.31 14.31 1.02
CA ASP A 670 16.81 15.36 1.92
C ASP A 670 17.28 16.62 1.16
N ILE A 671 17.56 16.50 -0.14
CA ILE A 671 17.88 17.63 -1.01
C ILE A 671 16.66 18.54 -1.21
N THR A 672 15.40 18.06 -1.13
CA THR A 672 14.26 19.00 -1.15
C THR A 672 14.22 19.88 0.06
N ARG A 673 14.71 19.44 1.23
CA ARG A 673 14.86 20.37 2.37
C ARG A 673 15.84 21.48 2.04
N SER A 674 16.89 21.19 1.26
CA SER A 674 17.82 22.21 0.76
C SER A 674 17.13 23.20 -0.19
N ILE A 675 16.24 22.71 -1.05
CA ILE A 675 15.40 23.55 -1.93
C ILE A 675 14.36 24.34 -1.11
N ASP A 676 13.80 23.75 -0.07
CA ASP A 676 12.89 24.47 0.83
C ASP A 676 13.64 25.51 1.67
N THR A 677 14.92 25.30 2.02
CA THR A 677 15.75 26.38 2.57
C THR A 677 16.05 27.48 1.55
N LEU A 678 16.16 27.17 0.25
CA LEU A 678 16.15 28.22 -0.78
C LEU A 678 14.82 29.00 -0.74
N LYS A 679 13.68 28.33 -0.49
CA LYS A 679 12.37 28.98 -0.31
C LYS A 679 12.30 29.83 0.97
N CYS A 680 12.88 29.38 2.08
CA CYS A 680 12.85 30.09 3.37
C CYS A 680 13.90 31.19 3.51
N SER A 681 14.90 31.22 2.64
CA SER A 681 15.81 32.36 2.58
C SER A 681 15.01 33.55 2.05
N LYS A 682 14.73 34.54 2.91
CA LYS A 682 13.99 35.79 2.60
C LYS A 682 14.42 36.50 1.31
N TRP A 683 15.59 36.14 0.78
CA TRP A 683 16.27 36.66 -0.41
C TRP A 683 15.58 36.43 -1.76
N LEU A 684 14.53 35.58 -1.85
CA LEU A 684 13.90 35.22 -3.13
C LEU A 684 12.42 35.60 -3.26
N ASP A 685 11.73 35.90 -2.16
CA ASP A 685 10.33 36.36 -2.17
C ASP A 685 10.21 37.90 -2.12
N GLU A 686 11.30 38.63 -1.83
CA GLU A 686 11.48 40.07 -2.10
C GLU A 686 12.17 40.29 -3.45
#